data_AF-A0A924Q9W6-F1
#
_entry.id   AF-A0A924Q9W6-F1
#
_cell.length_a   1.000
_cell.length_b   1.000
_cell.length_c   1.000
_cell.angle_alpha   90.00
_cell.angle_beta   90.00
_cell.angle_gamma   90.00
#
_symmetry.space_group_name_H-M   'P 1'
#
loop_
_entity.id
_entity.type
_entity.pdbx_description
1 polymer ?
#
loop_
_entity_poly.entity_id
_entity_poly.type
_entity_poly.pdbx_seq_one_letter_code
_entity_poly.pdbx_strand_id
1 'polypeptide(L)'
;MNNIFFSATHALATLLAICLSLSSTSLWAAPLREDQAASDFAVQLDTSALFEATKRGDVFALRVSSSRVLSLEFERVLTGADDARTWVGRVREGGSDNLVYLTEVNGRVYATVPTSDSVFEIVAEPGEPAVVRDLAARGYQRKFSTARDFVVPPILGAPVNVPALNLDRQKALPTPQVTVDLMIVYTAEFATRYGANVASRLNNLIAQMNDAYLRSDVAITVRLVRSEQTSYTNSSSNNDALGALSGVNPATGSPMSPPPELSSVAATRNSVGADLVMLLRPFNNAVHISCGVAYIGGYNQTSLVSAYGYSVASDGSDLGGSGYFCSDKTIPHELGHNMGLMHDRGNAGTDTGAAPYGFGYIIPGSSPSVGDIMSYANQSVNCFSSPAVFRQGPGSGASGGTCGVTPTTGDVLGVAQSNSAASADAAAALNFTRVSVSNFRSAPTTTISGTINSSNNTAISGVTFCARPSAGVTCSASSGSGAYTCTVPTGWAGILHSPSVSGNRIPAQIFAAVNVNTSRNVAGISGTPACNLDVDDNGLIEAETDGVAIMRRILGTAASGFSGLSGTCAANVTSAAIFNATSSDYNVTGGAATRPGTDGLVLLRAMRGLTGTAVTGGLGLTVEAGASNTTWASIRQNFLNTTCGANFLP
;
A
#
# COMPACT_ATOMS: atom_id res chain seq x y z
N MET A 1 -10.35 -74.92 -24.01
CA MET A 1 -11.78 -74.60 -23.83
C MET A 1 -11.88 -73.15 -23.40
N ASN A 2 -12.28 -72.31 -24.36
CA ASN A 2 -12.92 -70.99 -24.31
C ASN A 2 -12.41 -69.87 -23.37
N ASN A 3 -11.76 -68.90 -24.03
CA ASN A 3 -11.86 -67.43 -23.95
C ASN A 3 -11.54 -66.75 -22.60
N ILE A 4 -10.63 -65.77 -22.53
CA ILE A 4 -10.65 -64.47 -23.24
C ILE A 4 -9.22 -63.98 -23.57
N PHE A 5 -9.02 -63.55 -24.82
CA PHE A 5 -7.87 -62.75 -25.29
C PHE A 5 -8.25 -61.26 -25.23
N PHE A 6 -7.37 -60.35 -24.78
CA PHE A 6 -7.06 -59.08 -25.48
C PHE A 6 -5.85 -58.34 -24.85
N SER A 7 -4.82 -58.20 -25.69
CA SER A 7 -3.84 -57.11 -25.88
C SER A 7 -3.14 -56.43 -24.70
N ALA A 8 -1.83 -56.72 -24.62
CA ALA A 8 -0.80 -55.91 -23.99
C ALA A 8 -0.51 -54.64 -24.81
N THR A 9 -1.02 -53.47 -24.39
CA THR A 9 -0.54 -52.12 -24.81
C THR A 9 -1.06 -51.02 -23.86
N HIS A 10 -0.90 -51.12 -22.54
CA HIS A 10 -1.29 -50.05 -21.60
C HIS A 10 -0.42 -50.00 -20.32
N ALA A 11 0.89 -49.85 -20.46
CA ALA A 11 1.79 -49.69 -19.30
C ALA A 11 2.92 -48.66 -19.48
N LEU A 12 2.85 -47.78 -20.50
CA LEU A 12 3.87 -46.76 -20.75
C LEU A 12 3.33 -45.31 -20.83
N ALA A 13 2.06 -45.06 -20.50
CA ALA A 13 1.44 -43.74 -20.59
C ALA A 13 1.16 -43.06 -19.22
N THR A 14 1.40 -43.75 -18.10
CA THR A 14 1.04 -43.25 -16.76
C THR A 14 2.22 -42.75 -15.92
N LEU A 15 3.46 -42.88 -16.41
CA LEU A 15 4.64 -42.28 -15.75
C LEU A 15 5.09 -40.95 -16.37
N LEU A 16 4.53 -40.55 -17.53
CA LEU A 16 4.88 -39.29 -18.20
C LEU A 16 3.85 -38.16 -17.95
N ALA A 17 2.75 -38.45 -17.25
CA ALA A 17 1.66 -37.51 -17.00
C ALA A 17 1.69 -36.83 -15.60
N ILE A 18 2.73 -37.08 -14.79
CA ILE A 18 2.91 -36.42 -13.47
C ILE A 18 4.01 -35.34 -13.51
N CYS A 19 4.70 -35.14 -14.64
CA CYS A 19 5.74 -34.12 -14.79
C CYS A 19 5.33 -32.87 -15.60
N LEU A 20 4.05 -32.68 -15.93
CA LEU A 20 3.60 -31.57 -16.81
C LEU A 20 2.46 -30.69 -16.26
N SER A 21 2.18 -30.75 -14.96
CA SER A 21 1.21 -29.84 -14.31
C SER A 21 1.79 -28.96 -13.18
N LEU A 22 3.12 -28.76 -13.16
CA LEU A 22 3.76 -27.69 -12.41
C LEU A 22 4.21 -26.64 -13.42
N SER A 23 3.31 -25.72 -13.77
CA SER A 23 3.73 -24.42 -14.30
C SER A 23 4.36 -23.63 -13.15
N SER A 24 5.54 -24.04 -12.69
CA SER A 24 6.44 -23.15 -11.98
C SER A 24 6.96 -22.16 -13.01
N THR A 25 6.56 -20.90 -12.91
CA THR A 25 7.27 -19.79 -13.55
C THR A 25 8.70 -19.81 -13.00
N SER A 26 9.59 -20.48 -13.73
CA SER A 26 10.97 -20.66 -13.31
C SER A 26 11.74 -19.39 -13.68
N LEU A 27 12.11 -18.61 -12.66
CA LEU A 27 13.17 -17.60 -12.79
C LEU A 27 14.48 -18.34 -13.06
N TRP A 28 14.89 -18.41 -14.32
CA TRP A 28 16.26 -18.80 -14.66
C TRP A 28 17.19 -17.61 -14.41
N ALA A 29 17.56 -17.45 -13.16
CA ALA A 29 18.73 -16.67 -12.77
C ALA A 29 20.00 -17.44 -13.20
N ALA A 30 20.46 -17.23 -14.43
CA ALA A 30 21.76 -17.73 -14.87
C ALA A 30 22.88 -16.83 -14.28
N PRO A 31 23.93 -17.41 -13.67
CA PRO A 31 25.05 -16.64 -13.13
C PRO A 31 25.81 -15.94 -14.26
N LEU A 32 26.14 -14.65 -14.09
CA LEU A 32 26.97 -13.91 -15.04
C LEU A 32 28.43 -13.80 -14.57
N ARG A 33 28.68 -13.63 -13.26
CA ARG A 33 30.03 -13.63 -12.65
C ARG A 33 29.93 -13.68 -11.11
N GLU A 34 30.87 -14.35 -10.45
CA GLU A 34 31.07 -14.32 -8.99
C GLU A 34 32.43 -13.66 -8.71
N ASP A 35 32.45 -12.55 -7.96
CA ASP A 35 33.70 -11.93 -7.50
C ASP A 35 34.02 -12.41 -6.08
N GLN A 36 34.92 -13.38 -6.00
CA GLN A 36 35.38 -13.99 -4.74
C GLN A 36 36.02 -12.96 -3.79
N ALA A 37 36.46 -11.79 -4.28
CA ALA A 37 37.03 -10.73 -3.45
C ALA A 37 35.98 -9.79 -2.82
N ALA A 38 34.74 -9.78 -3.32
CA ALA A 38 33.70 -8.83 -2.89
C ALA A 38 32.44 -9.48 -2.30
N SER A 39 32.25 -10.81 -2.40
CA SER A 39 31.01 -11.53 -2.00
C SER A 39 29.73 -10.93 -2.60
N ASP A 40 29.90 -10.32 -3.77
CA ASP A 40 28.84 -9.77 -4.60
C ASP A 40 28.59 -10.78 -5.74
N PHE A 41 27.32 -11.07 -5.98
CA PHE A 41 26.87 -12.05 -6.96
C PHE A 41 25.87 -11.41 -7.94
N ALA A 42 26.16 -11.47 -9.23
CA ALA A 42 25.29 -10.91 -10.27
C ALA A 42 24.21 -11.91 -10.68
N VAL A 43 22.95 -11.49 -10.65
CA VAL A 43 21.78 -12.31 -10.95
C VAL A 43 20.81 -11.59 -11.89
N GLN A 44 20.27 -12.31 -12.87
CA GLN A 44 19.16 -11.80 -13.68
C GLN A 44 17.87 -11.92 -12.90
N LEU A 45 17.17 -10.79 -12.73
CA LEU A 45 15.91 -10.70 -11.99
C LEU A 45 14.77 -10.33 -12.96
N ASP A 46 13.84 -11.25 -13.20
CA ASP A 46 12.63 -10.97 -13.97
C ASP A 46 11.56 -10.40 -13.03
N THR A 47 11.54 -9.08 -12.89
CA THR A 47 10.57 -8.41 -12.02
C THR A 47 9.15 -8.43 -12.59
N SER A 48 9.01 -8.56 -13.91
CA SER A 48 7.69 -8.64 -14.55
C SER A 48 6.98 -9.93 -14.15
N ALA A 49 7.68 -11.07 -14.22
CA ALA A 49 7.16 -12.34 -13.72
C ALA A 49 6.85 -12.31 -12.22
N LEU A 50 7.65 -11.58 -11.43
CA LEU A 50 7.48 -11.46 -9.98
C LEU A 50 6.20 -10.66 -9.62
N PHE A 51 5.91 -9.58 -10.36
CA PHE A 51 4.72 -8.74 -10.14
C PHE A 51 3.46 -9.21 -10.89
N GLU A 52 3.58 -10.14 -11.85
CA GLU A 52 2.45 -10.83 -12.48
C GLU A 52 1.86 -11.96 -11.62
N ALA A 53 2.53 -12.31 -10.51
CA ALA A 53 2.04 -13.28 -9.54
C ALA A 53 0.67 -12.84 -8.98
N THR A 54 -0.37 -13.64 -9.21
CA THR A 54 -1.73 -13.35 -8.75
C THR A 54 -2.21 -14.30 -7.65
N LYS A 55 -1.51 -15.42 -7.42
CA LYS A 55 -1.96 -16.45 -6.50
C LYS A 55 -0.99 -16.61 -5.32
N ARG A 56 -1.48 -16.34 -4.10
CA ARG A 56 -0.74 -16.64 -2.86
C ARG A 56 -0.28 -18.10 -2.86
N GLY A 57 1.00 -18.31 -2.53
CA GLY A 57 1.64 -19.63 -2.54
C GLY A 57 2.48 -19.91 -3.79
N ASP A 58 2.43 -19.05 -4.81
CA ASP A 58 3.32 -19.16 -5.98
C ASP A 58 4.79 -19.09 -5.53
N VAL A 59 5.62 -20.00 -6.04
CA VAL A 59 7.03 -20.15 -5.61
C VAL A 59 7.98 -19.64 -6.68
N PHE A 60 8.92 -18.80 -6.27
CA PHE A 60 9.94 -18.18 -7.10
C PHE A 60 11.34 -18.62 -6.64
N ALA A 61 12.21 -18.96 -7.58
CA ALA A 61 13.59 -19.30 -7.28
C ALA A 61 14.47 -18.04 -7.33
N LEU A 62 15.19 -17.75 -6.25
CA LEU A 62 16.17 -16.67 -6.19
C LEU A 62 17.56 -17.26 -5.98
N ARG A 63 18.44 -17.09 -6.97
CA ARG A 63 19.85 -17.48 -6.82
C ARG A 63 20.61 -16.40 -6.06
N VAL A 64 21.25 -16.78 -4.96
CA VAL A 64 22.00 -15.85 -4.10
C VAL A 64 23.51 -16.12 -4.08
N SER A 65 23.94 -17.28 -4.59
CA SER A 65 25.34 -17.59 -4.89
C SER A 65 25.44 -18.59 -6.05
N SER A 66 26.65 -18.95 -6.47
CA SER A 66 26.85 -19.98 -7.49
C SER A 66 26.23 -21.34 -7.10
N SER A 67 26.20 -21.66 -5.80
CA SER A 67 25.71 -22.94 -5.27
C SER A 67 24.37 -22.87 -4.52
N ARG A 68 23.85 -21.67 -4.19
CA ARG A 68 22.65 -21.50 -3.35
C ARG A 68 21.50 -20.84 -4.10
N VAL A 69 20.34 -21.49 -4.05
CA VAL A 69 19.07 -21.00 -4.60
C VAL A 69 18.02 -21.06 -3.49
N LEU A 70 17.42 -19.91 -3.19
CA LEU A 70 16.34 -19.75 -2.23
C LEU A 70 15.00 -19.96 -2.93
N SER A 71 14.05 -20.57 -2.22
CA SER A 71 12.65 -20.65 -2.66
C SER A 71 11.84 -19.58 -1.93
N LEU A 72 11.27 -18.65 -2.69
CA LEU A 72 10.47 -17.54 -2.21
C LEU A 72 8.99 -17.80 -2.49
N GLU A 73 8.15 -17.82 -1.46
CA GLU A 73 6.70 -18.00 -1.61
C GLU A 73 5.97 -16.65 -1.59
N PHE A 74 5.18 -16.37 -2.61
CA PHE A 74 4.42 -15.14 -2.76
C PHE A 74 3.24 -15.03 -1.79
N GLU A 75 3.08 -13.86 -1.16
CA GLU A 75 1.89 -13.54 -0.36
C GLU A 75 0.96 -12.52 -1.01
N ARG A 76 1.50 -11.39 -1.47
CA ARG A 76 0.76 -10.22 -2.01
C ARG A 76 1.70 -9.17 -2.61
N VAL A 77 1.13 -8.20 -3.32
CA VAL A 77 1.81 -6.96 -3.74
C VAL A 77 1.23 -5.77 -2.99
N LEU A 78 2.09 -4.89 -2.48
CA LEU A 78 1.73 -3.60 -1.89
C LEU A 78 2.09 -2.48 -2.87
N THR A 79 1.28 -1.43 -2.91
CA THR A 79 1.55 -0.20 -3.67
C THR A 79 2.02 0.91 -2.73
N GLY A 80 3.05 1.65 -3.14
CA GLY A 80 3.63 2.76 -2.38
C GLY A 80 3.57 4.10 -3.14
N ALA A 81 4.36 5.06 -2.69
CA ALA A 81 4.56 6.33 -3.41
C ALA A 81 5.36 6.11 -4.70
N ASP A 82 5.34 7.07 -5.63
CA ASP A 82 6.09 7.01 -6.90
C ASP A 82 5.80 5.75 -7.74
N ASP A 83 4.54 5.27 -7.69
CA ASP A 83 4.09 4.03 -8.31
C ASP A 83 4.89 2.79 -7.87
N ALA A 84 5.50 2.85 -6.67
CA ALA A 84 6.26 1.74 -6.12
C ALA A 84 5.40 0.49 -5.97
N ARG A 85 5.95 -0.65 -6.38
CA ARG A 85 5.35 -1.97 -6.15
C ARG A 85 6.27 -2.76 -5.24
N THR A 86 5.75 -3.25 -4.12
CA THR A 86 6.50 -4.11 -3.21
C THR A 86 5.89 -5.50 -3.21
N TRP A 87 6.65 -6.46 -3.71
CA TRP A 87 6.33 -7.87 -3.60
C TRP A 87 6.65 -8.34 -2.19
N VAL A 88 5.66 -8.91 -1.52
CA VAL A 88 5.77 -9.47 -0.19
C VAL A 88 5.67 -10.98 -0.30
N GLY A 89 6.63 -11.67 0.29
CA GLY A 89 6.64 -13.11 0.35
C GLY A 89 7.47 -13.64 1.50
N ARG A 90 7.85 -14.92 1.40
CA ARG A 90 8.58 -15.63 2.44
C ARG A 90 9.71 -16.44 1.88
N VAL A 91 10.79 -16.54 2.64
CA VAL A 91 11.82 -17.56 2.45
C VAL A 91 11.77 -18.55 3.61
N ARG A 92 11.66 -19.84 3.29
CA ARG A 92 11.74 -20.92 4.29
C ARG A 92 12.96 -21.77 4.03
N GLU A 93 13.93 -21.70 4.93
CA GLU A 93 15.21 -22.40 4.79
C GLU A 93 15.81 -22.66 6.18
N GLY A 94 16.42 -23.84 6.38
CA GLY A 94 17.12 -24.15 7.63
C GLY A 94 16.22 -24.13 8.89
N GLY A 95 14.90 -24.31 8.74
CA GLY A 95 13.94 -24.17 9.84
C GLY A 95 13.52 -22.74 10.16
N SER A 96 14.06 -21.74 9.45
CA SER A 96 13.60 -20.34 9.51
C SER A 96 12.44 -20.09 8.54
N ASP A 97 11.56 -19.15 8.88
CA ASP A 97 10.48 -18.64 8.03
C ASP A 97 10.53 -17.12 8.14
N ASN A 98 11.11 -16.46 7.14
CA ASN A 98 11.32 -15.02 7.17
C ASN A 98 10.59 -14.32 6.04
N LEU A 99 10.12 -13.11 6.32
CA LEU A 99 9.49 -12.25 5.34
C LEU A 99 10.51 -11.61 4.41
N VAL A 100 10.12 -11.48 3.15
CA VAL A 100 10.90 -10.89 2.08
C VAL A 100 10.11 -9.76 1.45
N TYR A 101 10.79 -8.63 1.24
CA TYR A 101 10.21 -7.43 0.66
C TYR A 101 11.09 -6.99 -0.51
N LEU A 102 10.57 -7.12 -1.72
CA LEU A 102 11.25 -6.70 -2.94
C LEU A 102 10.47 -5.55 -3.56
N THR A 103 11.08 -4.37 -3.57
CA THR A 103 10.43 -3.14 -4.02
C THR A 103 11.01 -2.66 -5.32
N GLU A 104 10.13 -2.42 -6.30
CA GLU A 104 10.46 -1.84 -7.59
C GLU A 104 9.87 -0.44 -7.73
N VAL A 105 10.69 0.50 -8.20
CA VAL A 105 10.29 1.84 -8.63
C VAL A 105 10.97 2.14 -9.97
N ASN A 106 10.22 2.39 -11.04
CA ASN A 106 10.78 2.68 -12.36
C ASN A 106 11.84 1.66 -12.84
N GLY A 107 11.60 0.37 -12.60
CA GLY A 107 12.53 -0.73 -12.95
C GLY A 107 13.74 -0.88 -12.03
N ARG A 108 13.87 -0.04 -10.99
CA ARG A 108 14.93 -0.14 -9.97
C ARG A 108 14.47 -0.96 -8.78
N VAL A 109 15.27 -1.92 -8.35
CA VAL A 109 14.90 -2.85 -7.29
C VAL A 109 15.77 -2.67 -6.06
N TYR A 110 15.13 -2.69 -4.89
CA TYR A 110 15.78 -2.93 -3.60
C TYR A 110 15.10 -4.08 -2.86
N ALA A 111 15.87 -4.98 -2.25
CA ALA A 111 15.35 -6.00 -1.33
C ALA A 111 16.37 -6.40 -0.26
N THR A 112 15.86 -6.89 0.87
CA THR A 112 16.61 -7.70 1.83
C THR A 112 15.95 -9.07 1.97
N VAL A 113 16.74 -10.14 1.89
CA VAL A 113 16.28 -11.53 2.01
C VAL A 113 16.97 -12.16 3.21
N PRO A 114 16.34 -12.11 4.40
CA PRO A 114 16.89 -12.72 5.61
C PRO A 114 16.74 -14.26 5.59
N THR A 115 17.81 -14.95 5.94
CA THR A 115 17.89 -16.40 6.14
C THR A 115 18.41 -16.69 7.56
N SER A 116 18.53 -17.97 7.93
CA SER A 116 19.02 -18.36 9.26
C SER A 116 20.47 -17.97 9.53
N ASP A 117 21.27 -17.83 8.49
CA ASP A 117 22.73 -17.66 8.54
C ASP A 117 23.20 -16.32 7.95
N SER A 118 22.43 -15.69 7.06
CA SER A 118 22.78 -14.40 6.48
C SER A 118 21.57 -13.55 6.10
N VAL A 119 21.83 -12.29 5.73
CA VAL A 119 20.88 -11.43 5.03
C VAL A 119 21.48 -11.12 3.66
N PHE A 120 20.71 -11.37 2.60
CA PHE A 120 21.10 -11.01 1.24
C PHE A 120 20.49 -9.66 0.87
N GLU A 121 21.31 -8.66 0.61
CA GLU A 121 20.87 -7.38 0.05
C GLU A 121 20.86 -7.48 -1.49
N ILE A 122 19.79 -7.02 -2.13
CA ILE A 122 19.63 -7.06 -3.58
C ILE A 122 19.40 -5.63 -4.08
N VAL A 123 20.19 -5.22 -5.07
CA VAL A 123 20.02 -3.94 -5.77
C VAL A 123 20.03 -4.19 -7.27
N ALA A 124 19.07 -3.62 -8.01
CA ALA A 124 19.04 -3.74 -9.48
C ALA A 124 18.76 -2.39 -10.13
N GLU A 125 19.42 -2.16 -11.27
CA GLU A 125 19.17 -1.01 -12.16
C GLU A 125 18.49 -1.48 -13.46
N PRO A 126 17.71 -0.60 -14.14
CA PRO A 126 17.02 -0.98 -15.36
C PRO A 126 18.00 -1.42 -16.45
N GLY A 127 17.81 -2.63 -16.97
CA GLY A 127 18.63 -3.19 -18.05
C GLY A 127 19.97 -3.80 -17.59
N GLU A 128 20.28 -3.76 -16.30
CA GLU A 128 21.49 -4.34 -15.73
C GLU A 128 21.17 -5.57 -14.85
N PRO A 129 22.08 -6.53 -14.71
CA PRO A 129 21.93 -7.61 -13.74
C PRO A 129 21.82 -7.04 -12.31
N ALA A 130 20.96 -7.65 -11.49
CA ALA A 130 20.88 -7.33 -10.08
C ALA A 130 22.16 -7.79 -9.36
N VAL A 131 22.60 -7.01 -8.38
CA VAL A 131 23.71 -7.33 -7.48
C VAL A 131 23.15 -7.86 -6.17
N VAL A 132 23.53 -9.08 -5.80
CA VAL A 132 23.22 -9.72 -4.53
C VAL A 132 24.45 -9.66 -3.63
N ARG A 133 24.30 -9.19 -2.40
CA ARG A 133 25.37 -9.08 -1.41
C ARG A 133 25.05 -9.93 -0.19
N ASP A 134 25.91 -10.88 0.11
CA ASP A 134 25.81 -11.69 1.33
C ASP A 134 26.42 -10.92 2.51
N LEU A 135 25.59 -10.38 3.40
CA LEU A 135 26.08 -9.55 4.49
C LEU A 135 26.98 -10.33 5.47
N ALA A 136 26.64 -11.58 5.80
CA ALA A 136 27.45 -12.40 6.70
C ALA A 136 28.81 -12.75 6.07
N ALA A 137 28.85 -13.09 4.78
CA ALA A 137 30.10 -13.34 4.06
C ALA A 137 31.00 -12.07 3.99
N ARG A 138 30.38 -10.89 4.00
CA ARG A 138 31.06 -9.59 4.12
C ARG A 138 31.51 -9.24 5.54
N GLY A 139 31.30 -10.12 6.51
CA GLY A 139 31.64 -9.91 7.90
C GLY A 139 30.67 -9.02 8.67
N TYR A 140 29.47 -8.80 8.15
CA TYR A 140 28.44 -8.02 8.82
C TYR A 140 27.52 -8.89 9.68
N GLN A 141 27.27 -8.43 10.89
CA GLN A 141 26.26 -8.97 11.81
C GLN A 141 25.33 -7.87 12.29
N ARG A 142 24.13 -8.22 12.76
CA ARG A 142 23.17 -7.21 13.23
C ARG A 142 23.75 -6.46 14.43
N LYS A 143 23.65 -5.13 14.43
CA LYS A 143 23.91 -4.32 15.63
C LYS A 143 22.84 -4.62 16.67
N PHE A 144 23.26 -5.14 17.81
CA PHE A 144 22.42 -5.30 18.98
C PHE A 144 22.83 -4.29 20.05
N SER A 145 21.86 -3.56 20.58
CA SER A 145 22.02 -2.62 21.69
C SER A 145 20.75 -2.65 22.51
N THR A 146 20.89 -2.65 23.84
CA THR A 146 19.77 -2.48 24.76
C THR A 146 19.78 -1.11 25.44
N ALA A 147 20.60 -0.18 24.93
CA ALA A 147 20.64 1.18 25.43
C ALA A 147 19.31 1.89 25.17
N ARG A 148 18.95 2.85 26.00
CA ARG A 148 17.75 3.67 25.78
C ARG A 148 17.89 4.46 24.47
N ASP A 149 16.98 4.23 23.53
CA ASP A 149 16.89 4.89 22.22
C ASP A 149 15.60 5.72 22.07
N PHE A 150 15.06 6.21 23.19
CA PHE A 150 14.01 7.23 23.17
C PHE A 150 14.32 8.42 24.07
N VAL A 151 13.76 9.57 23.71
CA VAL A 151 13.89 10.85 24.42
C VAL A 151 12.53 11.27 24.95
N VAL A 152 12.46 11.57 26.25
CA VAL A 152 11.24 12.11 26.87
C VAL A 152 11.05 13.56 26.42
N PRO A 153 9.89 13.93 25.85
CA PRO A 153 9.60 15.31 25.54
C PRO A 153 9.71 16.23 26.78
N PRO A 154 10.34 17.41 26.68
CA PRO A 154 10.46 18.32 27.81
C PRO A 154 9.14 18.97 28.21
N ILE A 155 8.18 19.05 27.27
CA ILE A 155 6.80 19.45 27.53
C ILE A 155 5.92 18.24 27.32
N LEU A 156 5.31 17.75 28.40
CA LEU A 156 4.34 16.67 28.35
C LEU A 156 2.93 17.23 28.13
N GLY A 157 2.08 16.42 27.49
CA GLY A 157 0.66 16.74 27.38
C GLY A 157 -0.06 16.63 28.72
N ALA A 158 -1.33 17.01 28.74
CA ALA A 158 -2.19 16.74 29.88
C ALA A 158 -2.34 15.22 30.11
N PRO A 159 -2.49 14.75 31.36
CA PRO A 159 -2.81 13.36 31.64
C PRO A 159 -4.08 12.90 30.89
N VAL A 160 -4.05 11.68 30.34
CA VAL A 160 -5.17 11.06 29.63
C VAL A 160 -5.62 9.83 30.38
N ASN A 161 -6.93 9.70 30.57
CA ASN A 161 -7.50 8.47 31.08
C ASN A 161 -7.51 7.42 29.97
N VAL A 162 -6.61 6.43 30.05
CA VAL A 162 -6.56 5.33 29.09
C VAL A 162 -7.62 4.30 29.48
N PRO A 163 -8.63 4.03 28.62
CA PRO A 163 -9.62 3.01 28.93
C PRO A 163 -8.95 1.65 29.11
N ALA A 164 -9.32 0.93 30.17
CA ALA A 164 -9.03 -0.50 30.25
C ALA A 164 -9.77 -1.20 29.11
N LEU A 165 -9.05 -1.84 28.19
CA LEU A 165 -9.69 -2.59 27.13
C LEU A 165 -10.34 -3.84 27.73
N ASN A 166 -11.57 -4.14 27.31
CA ASN A 166 -12.27 -5.34 27.77
C ASN A 166 -11.45 -6.58 27.40
N LEU A 167 -11.25 -7.41 28.41
CA LEU A 167 -10.45 -8.64 28.39
C LEU A 167 -10.98 -9.61 27.34
N ASP A 168 -10.07 -10.16 26.56
CA ASP A 168 -10.23 -11.39 25.77
C ASP A 168 -11.43 -11.43 24.82
N ARG A 169 -11.33 -10.73 23.68
CA ARG A 169 -11.94 -11.21 22.43
C ARG A 169 -11.28 -10.56 21.20
N GLN A 170 -10.95 -11.42 20.22
CA GLN A 170 -10.44 -11.15 18.87
C GLN A 170 -10.41 -9.67 18.48
N LYS A 171 -9.20 -9.11 18.40
CA LYS A 171 -9.01 -7.74 17.94
C LYS A 171 -9.26 -7.69 16.43
N ALA A 172 -10.49 -7.37 16.04
CA ALA A 172 -10.78 -6.92 14.69
C ALA A 172 -10.13 -5.53 14.48
N LEU A 173 -9.67 -5.25 13.26
CA LEU A 173 -9.08 -3.97 12.87
C LEU A 173 -10.03 -2.81 13.24
N PRO A 174 -9.66 -1.88 14.15
CA PRO A 174 -10.57 -0.85 14.61
C PRO A 174 -10.95 0.17 13.52
N THR A 175 -12.19 0.64 13.53
CA THR A 175 -12.65 1.77 12.71
C THR A 175 -12.59 3.10 13.47
N PRO A 176 -12.24 4.23 12.84
CA PRO A 176 -11.75 4.31 11.46
C PRO A 176 -10.32 3.77 11.36
N GLN A 177 -9.97 3.24 10.18
CA GLN A 177 -8.57 3.14 9.78
C GLN A 177 -8.06 4.54 9.47
N VAL A 178 -6.82 4.84 9.84
CA VAL A 178 -6.23 6.15 9.63
C VAL A 178 -4.99 6.05 8.75
N THR A 179 -4.74 7.12 8.01
CA THR A 179 -3.45 7.33 7.33
C THR A 179 -2.59 8.24 8.20
N VAL A 180 -1.37 7.83 8.52
CA VAL A 180 -0.37 8.67 9.17
C VAL A 180 0.60 9.14 8.09
N ASP A 181 0.68 10.45 7.88
CA ASP A 181 1.51 11.03 6.84
C ASP A 181 2.96 11.20 7.34
N LEU A 182 3.91 10.57 6.65
CA LEU A 182 5.33 10.59 6.99
C LEU A 182 6.11 11.40 5.96
N MET A 183 6.95 12.31 6.46
CA MET A 183 8.01 12.95 5.70
C MET A 183 9.35 12.31 6.06
N ILE A 184 10.12 11.91 5.04
CA ILE A 184 11.48 11.41 5.22
C ILE A 184 12.47 12.46 4.70
N VAL A 185 13.38 12.89 5.55
CA VAL A 185 14.57 13.65 5.16
C VAL A 185 15.75 12.68 5.12
N TYR A 186 16.60 12.72 4.11
CA TYR A 186 17.77 11.83 4.03
C TYR A 186 19.05 12.59 3.67
N THR A 187 20.19 12.16 4.17
CA THR A 187 21.46 12.87 3.94
C THR A 187 22.05 12.59 2.55
N ALA A 188 23.01 13.42 2.12
CA ALA A 188 23.74 13.19 0.88
C ALA A 188 24.48 11.85 0.84
N GLU A 189 24.96 11.36 1.99
CA GLU A 189 25.60 10.05 2.10
C GLU A 189 24.59 8.91 1.95
N PHE A 190 23.33 9.09 2.39
CA PHE A 190 22.25 8.13 2.12
C PHE A 190 21.98 8.06 0.61
N ALA A 191 21.90 9.22 -0.05
CA ALA A 191 21.75 9.31 -1.50
C ALA A 191 22.93 8.68 -2.25
N THR A 192 24.15 8.86 -1.74
CA THR A 192 25.37 8.25 -2.31
C THR A 192 25.34 6.73 -2.19
N ARG A 193 24.91 6.21 -1.04
CA ARG A 193 24.84 4.76 -0.77
C ARG A 193 23.88 4.04 -1.73
N TYR A 194 22.70 4.60 -1.94
CA TYR A 194 21.64 3.97 -2.73
C TYR A 194 21.59 4.45 -4.19
N GLY A 195 22.28 5.55 -4.51
CA GLY A 195 22.28 6.14 -5.84
C GLY A 195 20.87 6.42 -6.33
N ALA A 196 20.54 5.94 -7.53
CA ALA A 196 19.21 6.09 -8.09
C ALA A 196 18.14 5.19 -7.42
N ASN A 197 18.52 4.28 -6.52
CA ASN A 197 17.60 3.37 -5.79
C ASN A 197 17.02 3.98 -4.51
N VAL A 198 17.28 5.27 -4.20
CA VAL A 198 16.72 5.92 -3.00
C VAL A 198 15.20 5.71 -2.92
N ALA A 199 14.46 5.96 -4.01
CA ALA A 199 13.01 5.78 -4.02
C ALA A 199 12.58 4.34 -3.72
N SER A 200 13.26 3.33 -4.30
CA SER A 200 13.00 1.92 -4.02
C SER A 200 13.29 1.55 -2.57
N ARG A 201 14.40 2.04 -1.99
CA ARG A 201 14.74 1.80 -0.57
C ARG A 201 13.73 2.44 0.38
N LEU A 202 13.36 3.70 0.14
CA LEU A 202 12.35 4.39 0.97
C LEU A 202 11.02 3.66 0.92
N ASN A 203 10.52 3.31 -0.27
CA ASN A 203 9.26 2.57 -0.39
C ASN A 203 9.33 1.15 0.21
N ASN A 204 10.50 0.49 0.15
CA ASN A 204 10.72 -0.79 0.80
C ASN A 204 10.53 -0.70 2.32
N LEU A 205 11.12 0.32 2.94
CA LEU A 205 10.99 0.57 4.38
C LEU A 205 9.53 0.88 4.79
N ILE A 206 8.82 1.69 3.99
CA ILE A 206 7.39 2.00 4.21
C ILE A 206 6.52 0.74 4.08
N ALA A 207 6.77 -0.08 3.06
CA ALA A 207 6.02 -1.31 2.84
C ALA A 207 6.22 -2.32 3.98
N GLN A 208 7.45 -2.46 4.49
CA GLN A 208 7.76 -3.30 5.65
C GLN A 208 6.98 -2.88 6.90
N MET A 209 6.94 -1.58 7.18
CA MET A 209 6.19 -1.02 8.31
C MET A 209 4.68 -1.22 8.16
N ASN A 210 4.11 -0.95 6.97
CA ASN A 210 2.68 -1.15 6.72
C ASN A 210 2.27 -2.63 6.81
N ASP A 211 3.13 -3.54 6.37
CA ASP A 211 2.91 -4.97 6.55
C ASP A 211 2.95 -5.37 8.04
N ALA A 212 3.81 -4.75 8.85
CA ALA A 212 3.83 -4.97 10.29
C ALA A 212 2.54 -4.52 10.98
N TYR A 213 1.98 -3.36 10.63
CA TYR A 213 0.68 -2.91 11.14
C TYR A 213 -0.44 -3.87 10.75
N LEU A 214 -0.48 -4.28 9.49
CA LEU A 214 -1.47 -5.21 8.97
C LEU A 214 -1.42 -6.57 9.68
N ARG A 215 -0.21 -7.11 9.91
CA ARG A 215 -0.02 -8.37 10.64
C ARG A 215 -0.36 -8.30 12.13
N SER A 216 -0.44 -7.08 12.68
CA SER A 216 -0.67 -6.83 14.10
C SER A 216 -2.08 -6.32 14.39
N ASP A 217 -2.99 -6.35 13.41
CA ASP A 217 -4.34 -5.77 13.50
C ASP A 217 -4.33 -4.30 13.96
N VAL A 218 -3.35 -3.52 13.46
CA VAL A 218 -3.22 -2.08 13.72
C VAL A 218 -3.83 -1.31 12.54
N ALA A 219 -4.80 -0.45 12.84
CA ALA A 219 -5.59 0.32 11.88
C ALA A 219 -4.87 1.59 11.42
N ILE A 220 -3.57 1.47 11.12
CA ILE A 220 -2.70 2.53 10.63
C ILE A 220 -2.17 2.10 9.27
N THR A 221 -2.23 3.01 8.29
CA THR A 221 -1.39 2.97 7.10
C THR A 221 -0.49 4.19 7.12
N VAL A 222 0.81 4.00 7.01
CA VAL A 222 1.74 5.12 6.82
C VAL A 222 1.86 5.42 5.34
N ARG A 223 1.76 6.70 5.00
CA ARG A 223 1.93 7.21 3.63
C ARG A 223 3.13 8.14 3.58
N LEU A 224 4.07 7.85 2.67
CA LEU A 224 5.17 8.77 2.38
C LEU A 224 4.62 9.96 1.58
N VAL A 225 4.51 11.13 2.21
CA VAL A 225 4.00 12.35 1.56
C VAL A 225 5.11 13.24 1.01
N ARG A 226 6.35 13.04 1.49
CA ARG A 226 7.53 13.78 1.05
C ARG A 226 8.79 12.99 1.35
N SER A 227 9.68 12.93 0.38
CA SER A 227 11.09 12.62 0.61
C SER A 227 11.94 13.79 0.14
N GLU A 228 12.96 14.18 0.90
CA GLU A 228 13.91 15.22 0.46
C GLU A 228 15.33 14.98 0.95
N GLN A 229 16.30 15.28 0.08
CA GLN A 229 17.71 15.25 0.44
C GLN A 229 18.08 16.52 1.21
N THR A 230 18.82 16.37 2.30
CA THR A 230 19.45 17.46 3.04
C THR A 230 20.98 17.40 2.89
N SER A 231 21.64 18.55 3.05
CA SER A 231 23.09 18.65 3.22
C SER A 231 23.56 18.41 4.65
N TYR A 232 22.67 18.08 5.59
CA TYR A 232 23.03 17.67 6.94
C TYR A 232 23.93 16.42 6.89
N THR A 233 24.98 16.39 7.70
CA THR A 233 26.05 15.39 7.59
C THR A 233 25.80 14.15 8.46
N ASN A 234 26.57 13.09 8.18
CA ASN A 234 26.53 11.85 8.95
C ASN A 234 27.40 11.82 10.21
N SER A 235 27.93 12.97 10.66
CA SER A 235 29.02 13.07 11.65
C SER A 235 28.56 13.33 13.09
N SER A 236 27.26 13.28 13.37
CA SER A 236 26.68 13.53 14.69
C SER A 236 26.00 12.27 15.26
N SER A 237 25.89 12.19 16.59
CA SER A 237 25.13 11.12 17.24
C SER A 237 23.66 11.14 16.81
N ASN A 238 22.94 10.02 16.99
CA ASN A 238 21.50 10.00 16.72
C ASN A 238 20.74 11.02 17.57
N ASN A 239 21.16 11.23 18.83
CA ASN A 239 20.58 12.26 19.70
C ASN A 239 20.81 13.67 19.15
N ASP A 240 22.05 14.02 18.80
CA ASP A 240 22.33 15.37 18.27
C ASP A 240 21.58 15.63 16.96
N ALA A 241 21.45 14.61 16.11
CA ALA A 241 20.64 14.68 14.90
C ALA A 241 19.14 14.85 15.18
N LEU A 242 18.60 14.17 16.20
CA LEU A 242 17.22 14.35 16.61
C LEU A 242 16.98 15.79 17.09
N GLY A 243 17.92 16.35 17.86
CA GLY A 243 17.84 17.73 18.32
C GLY A 243 17.95 18.76 17.21
N ALA A 244 18.86 18.54 16.25
CA ALA A 244 19.00 19.38 15.07
C ALA A 244 17.74 19.33 14.18
N LEU A 245 17.10 18.17 14.06
CA LEU A 245 15.87 17.98 13.29
C LEU A 245 14.64 18.59 13.97
N SER A 246 14.50 18.41 15.28
CA SER A 246 13.32 18.84 16.05
C SER A 246 13.38 20.30 16.50
N GLY A 247 14.59 20.88 16.58
CA GLY A 247 14.82 22.18 17.20
C GLY A 247 14.76 22.14 18.73
N VAL A 248 15.03 20.99 19.35
CA VAL A 248 15.03 20.82 20.81
C VAL A 248 16.22 19.98 21.25
N ASN A 249 17.06 20.50 22.14
CA ASN A 249 18.20 19.76 22.67
C ASN A 249 17.71 18.52 23.45
N PRO A 250 18.05 17.27 23.06
CA PRO A 250 17.52 16.08 23.71
C PRO A 250 18.06 15.83 25.12
N ALA A 251 19.22 16.40 25.46
CA ALA A 251 19.81 16.28 26.79
C ALA A 251 19.21 17.27 27.80
N THR A 252 18.89 18.50 27.37
CA THR A 252 18.41 19.55 28.27
C THR A 252 16.93 19.88 28.12
N GLY A 253 16.30 19.45 27.02
CA GLY A 253 14.92 19.82 26.67
C GLY A 253 14.75 21.26 26.22
N SER A 254 15.84 22.03 26.11
CA SER A 254 15.76 23.45 25.74
C SER A 254 15.55 23.63 24.24
N PRO A 255 14.75 24.62 23.80
CA PRO A 255 14.68 24.98 22.38
C PRO A 255 16.06 25.31 21.81
N MET A 256 16.31 24.89 20.58
CA MET A 256 17.50 25.24 19.82
C MET A 256 17.11 25.58 18.38
N SER A 257 17.91 26.41 17.71
CA SER A 257 17.71 26.67 16.28
C SER A 257 18.21 25.47 15.48
N PRO A 258 17.37 24.86 14.61
CA PRO A 258 17.86 23.90 13.63
C PRO A 258 18.98 24.53 12.79
N PRO A 259 20.02 23.76 12.41
CA PRO A 259 21.07 24.25 11.54
C PRO A 259 20.50 24.53 10.13
N PRO A 260 21.17 25.36 9.30
CA PRO A 260 20.64 25.78 7.99
C PRO A 260 20.22 24.63 7.07
N GLU A 261 20.87 23.48 7.18
CA GLU A 261 20.61 22.28 6.39
C GLU A 261 19.25 21.62 6.74
N LEU A 262 18.71 21.90 7.93
CA LEU A 262 17.44 21.36 8.42
C LEU A 262 16.39 22.45 8.73
N SER A 263 16.71 23.74 8.54
CA SER A 263 15.84 24.84 8.96
C SER A 263 14.50 24.91 8.20
N SER A 264 14.44 24.36 6.98
CA SER A 264 13.20 24.29 6.19
C SER A 264 12.28 23.15 6.59
N VAL A 265 12.77 22.11 7.29
CA VAL A 265 12.04 20.84 7.49
C VAL A 265 10.72 21.05 8.21
N ALA A 266 10.68 21.90 9.25
CA ALA A 266 9.44 22.19 9.97
C ALA A 266 8.39 22.90 9.09
N ALA A 267 8.82 23.79 8.21
CA ALA A 267 7.94 24.47 7.26
C ALA A 267 7.44 23.49 6.18
N THR A 268 8.34 22.64 5.65
CA THR A 268 7.98 21.59 4.69
C THR A 268 6.98 20.63 5.30
N ARG A 269 7.23 20.13 6.53
CA ARG A 269 6.32 19.26 7.29
C ARG A 269 4.91 19.83 7.33
N ASN A 270 4.76 21.12 7.65
CA ASN A 270 3.46 21.79 7.67
C ASN A 270 2.84 21.89 6.26
N SER A 271 3.65 22.20 5.24
CA SER A 271 3.17 22.39 3.87
C SER A 271 2.68 21.11 3.20
N VAL A 272 3.24 19.95 3.57
CA VAL A 272 2.85 18.64 3.03
C VAL A 272 1.91 17.86 3.96
N GLY A 273 1.59 18.42 5.13
CA GLY A 273 0.71 17.79 6.11
C GLY A 273 1.32 16.55 6.79
N ALA A 274 2.64 16.46 6.90
CA ALA A 274 3.29 15.29 7.50
C ALA A 274 3.09 15.26 9.03
N ASP A 275 2.36 14.24 9.50
CA ASP A 275 2.17 13.96 10.91
C ASP A 275 3.49 13.67 11.61
N LEU A 276 4.34 12.85 11.00
CA LEU A 276 5.65 12.45 11.53
C LEU A 276 6.77 12.83 10.56
N VAL A 277 7.98 13.03 11.12
CA VAL A 277 9.19 13.30 10.33
C VAL A 277 10.31 12.39 10.80
N MET A 278 11.00 11.76 9.86
CA MET A 278 12.18 10.94 10.12
C MET A 278 13.39 11.44 9.33
N LEU A 279 14.54 11.55 9.98
CA LEU A 279 15.82 11.70 9.30
C LEU A 279 16.48 10.33 9.11
N LEU A 280 16.75 9.96 7.85
CA LEU A 280 17.49 8.75 7.49
C LEU A 280 18.94 9.06 7.14
N ARG A 281 19.84 8.25 7.68
CA ARG A 281 21.29 8.37 7.46
C ARG A 281 21.91 6.99 7.28
N PRO A 282 22.95 6.81 6.45
CA PRO A 282 23.61 5.52 6.37
C PRO A 282 24.33 5.23 7.69
N PHE A 283 24.24 4.00 8.19
CA PHE A 283 24.76 3.67 9.51
C PHE A 283 26.27 3.93 9.64
N ASN A 284 26.65 4.65 10.69
CA ASN A 284 28.03 4.81 11.14
C ASN A 284 28.11 4.49 12.64
N ASN A 285 28.53 3.26 12.97
CA ASN A 285 28.52 2.78 14.36
C ASN A 285 29.41 3.61 15.29
N ALA A 286 30.53 4.13 14.80
CA ALA A 286 31.47 4.91 15.60
C ALA A 286 30.88 6.24 16.10
N VAL A 287 29.94 6.81 15.34
CA VAL A 287 29.40 8.15 15.58
C VAL A 287 27.94 8.11 16.04
N HIS A 288 27.12 7.21 15.48
CA HIS A 288 25.68 7.17 15.73
C HIS A 288 25.31 6.55 17.08
N ILE A 289 26.17 5.67 17.62
CA ILE A 289 26.03 4.95 18.90
C ILE A 289 24.90 3.91 18.88
N SER A 290 23.72 4.24 18.36
CA SER A 290 22.55 3.38 18.19
C SER A 290 22.15 3.26 16.72
N CYS A 291 21.13 2.43 16.43
CA CYS A 291 20.51 2.39 15.11
C CYS A 291 19.45 3.48 14.92
N GLY A 292 18.86 4.02 15.98
CA GLY A 292 17.91 5.10 15.88
C GLY A 292 17.69 5.80 17.22
N VAL A 293 16.88 6.85 17.16
CA VAL A 293 16.28 7.48 18.33
C VAL A 293 14.99 8.21 17.95
N ALA A 294 14.03 8.23 18.85
CA ALA A 294 12.79 8.98 18.69
C ALA A 294 12.35 9.70 19.97
N TYR A 295 11.56 10.75 19.84
CA TYR A 295 10.78 11.21 20.99
C TYR A 295 9.65 10.22 21.30
N ILE A 296 9.48 9.89 22.58
CA ILE A 296 8.36 9.05 23.03
C ILE A 296 7.06 9.86 23.11
N GLY A 297 6.03 9.42 22.39
CA GLY A 297 4.69 9.99 22.44
C GLY A 297 3.93 9.62 23.71
N GLY A 298 3.26 10.59 24.32
CA GLY A 298 2.33 10.34 25.44
C GLY A 298 2.97 9.75 26.70
N TYR A 299 4.26 10.00 26.91
CA TYR A 299 5.01 9.54 28.08
C TYR A 299 4.22 9.72 29.39
N ASN A 300 4.22 8.69 30.23
CA ASN A 300 3.43 8.63 31.46
C ASN A 300 1.93 8.89 31.25
N GLN A 301 1.35 8.29 30.21
CA GLN A 301 -0.09 8.36 29.91
C GLN A 301 -0.59 9.80 29.74
N THR A 302 0.20 10.61 29.04
CA THR A 302 -0.17 11.99 28.67
C THR A 302 -0.66 12.06 27.23
N SER A 303 -1.35 13.15 26.88
CA SER A 303 -1.71 13.45 25.50
C SER A 303 -0.44 13.59 24.66
N LEU A 304 -0.47 13.07 23.44
CA LEU A 304 0.63 13.22 22.51
C LEU A 304 0.79 14.69 22.11
N VAL A 305 2.03 15.17 22.01
CA VAL A 305 2.36 16.55 21.66
C VAL A 305 3.02 16.57 20.28
N SER A 306 2.29 17.08 19.27
CA SER A 306 2.69 16.99 17.87
C SER A 306 4.02 17.68 17.53
N ALA A 307 4.47 18.63 18.37
CA ALA A 307 5.77 19.28 18.25
C ALA A 307 6.95 18.29 18.34
N TYR A 308 6.76 17.11 18.94
CA TYR A 308 7.80 16.09 19.12
C TYR A 308 7.62 14.87 18.21
N GLY A 309 6.81 14.96 17.14
CA GLY A 309 6.67 13.89 16.14
C GLY A 309 7.89 13.74 15.22
N TYR A 310 9.07 13.53 15.79
CA TYR A 310 10.37 13.44 15.11
C TYR A 310 11.15 12.20 15.55
N SER A 311 11.88 11.60 14.61
CA SER A 311 12.79 10.47 14.82
C SER A 311 14.00 10.53 13.89
N VAL A 312 15.05 9.78 14.24
CA VAL A 312 16.24 9.57 13.42
C VAL A 312 16.48 8.07 13.34
N ALA A 313 16.74 7.55 12.14
CA ALA A 313 17.13 6.17 11.93
C ALA A 313 18.38 6.07 11.04
N SER A 314 19.22 5.12 11.39
CA SER A 314 20.45 4.75 10.72
C SER A 314 20.21 3.48 9.92
N ASP A 315 20.65 3.48 8.67
CA ASP A 315 20.22 2.50 7.67
C ASP A 315 21.37 1.68 7.11
N GLY A 316 21.16 0.37 7.01
CA GLY A 316 22.07 -0.58 6.36
C GLY A 316 23.35 -0.90 7.14
N SER A 317 24.31 -1.46 6.42
CA SER A 317 25.64 -1.86 6.91
C SER A 317 26.51 -0.66 7.27
N ASP A 318 27.30 -0.80 8.33
CA ASP A 318 28.17 0.24 8.84
C ASP A 318 29.21 0.69 7.80
N LEU A 319 29.32 2.01 7.62
CA LEU A 319 30.34 2.66 6.80
C LEU A 319 31.70 2.80 7.54
N GLY A 320 31.71 2.65 8.87
CA GLY A 320 32.89 2.80 9.73
C GLY A 320 33.72 1.53 9.95
N GLY A 321 33.39 0.42 9.29
CA GLY A 321 34.16 -0.83 9.34
C GLY A 321 34.01 -1.67 10.61
N SER A 322 32.99 -1.43 11.44
CA SER A 322 32.72 -2.21 12.66
C SER A 322 32.15 -3.61 12.41
N GLY A 323 31.77 -3.95 11.16
CA GLY A 323 31.12 -5.21 10.85
C GLY A 323 29.69 -5.31 11.39
N TYR A 324 29.04 -4.18 11.69
CA TYR A 324 27.63 -4.16 12.11
C TYR A 324 26.69 -3.64 11.02
N PHE A 325 25.41 -4.00 11.06
CA PHE A 325 24.35 -3.36 10.27
C PHE A 325 23.11 -3.07 11.12
N CYS A 326 22.34 -2.05 10.75
CA CYS A 326 21.04 -1.76 11.34
C CYS A 326 19.92 -2.49 10.60
N SER A 327 18.98 -3.04 11.36
CA SER A 327 17.84 -3.80 10.84
C SER A 327 16.82 -2.86 10.20
N ASP A 328 16.15 -3.28 9.13
CA ASP A 328 15.04 -2.54 8.50
C ASP A 328 13.90 -2.26 9.48
N LYS A 329 13.78 -3.07 10.54
CA LYS A 329 12.81 -2.88 11.63
C LYS A 329 13.11 -1.69 12.54
N THR A 330 14.26 -1.02 12.41
CA THR A 330 14.56 0.20 13.16
C THR A 330 13.53 1.30 12.85
N ILE A 331 13.08 1.44 11.62
CA ILE A 331 12.10 2.49 11.26
C ILE A 331 10.75 2.31 11.97
N PRO A 332 10.07 1.14 11.88
CA PRO A 332 8.84 0.93 12.63
C PRO A 332 9.06 0.95 14.15
N HIS A 333 10.27 0.66 14.65
CA HIS A 333 10.63 0.81 16.06
C HIS A 333 10.59 2.29 16.50
N GLU A 334 11.31 3.16 15.80
CA GLU A 334 11.37 4.59 16.11
C GLU A 334 10.00 5.28 15.96
N LEU A 335 9.23 4.90 14.93
CA LEU A 335 7.86 5.39 14.79
C LEU A 335 6.94 4.85 15.90
N GLY A 336 7.19 3.62 16.36
CA GLY A 336 6.54 3.06 17.55
C GLY A 336 6.71 3.95 18.78
N HIS A 337 7.94 4.43 19.04
CA HIS A 337 8.18 5.42 20.09
C HIS A 337 7.43 6.73 19.85
N ASN A 338 7.45 7.31 18.64
CA ASN A 338 6.67 8.53 18.36
C ASN A 338 5.16 8.36 18.64
N MET A 339 4.64 7.14 18.48
CA MET A 339 3.23 6.80 18.72
C MET A 339 2.96 6.25 20.13
N GLY A 340 3.98 6.23 20.99
CA GLY A 340 3.86 5.99 22.43
C GLY A 340 4.09 4.55 22.90
N LEU A 341 4.81 3.75 22.12
CA LEU A 341 5.27 2.43 22.52
C LEU A 341 6.58 2.51 23.32
N MET A 342 6.70 1.64 24.31
CA MET A 342 7.93 1.38 25.05
C MET A 342 8.56 0.06 24.61
N HIS A 343 9.81 -0.13 25.01
CA HIS A 343 10.49 -1.42 24.89
C HIS A 343 9.73 -2.54 25.62
N ASP A 344 10.19 -3.78 25.49
CA ASP A 344 9.68 -4.83 26.37
C ASP A 344 9.91 -4.51 27.85
N ARG A 345 9.08 -5.07 28.74
CA ARG A 345 9.08 -4.71 30.16
C ARG A 345 10.43 -4.90 30.87
N GLY A 346 11.23 -5.87 30.42
CA GLY A 346 12.56 -6.11 30.98
C GLY A 346 13.52 -4.94 30.71
N ASN A 347 13.26 -4.17 29.65
CA ASN A 347 14.12 -3.11 29.17
C ASN A 347 13.52 -1.70 29.33
N ALA A 348 12.21 -1.57 29.51
CA ALA A 348 11.54 -0.29 29.76
C ALA A 348 11.73 0.25 31.19
N GLY A 349 12.18 -0.57 32.14
CA GLY A 349 12.34 -0.17 33.54
C GLY A 349 11.00 0.28 34.15
N THR A 350 10.95 1.50 34.69
CA THR A 350 9.73 2.11 35.24
C THR A 350 9.01 3.02 34.25
N ASP A 351 9.54 3.19 33.05
CA ASP A 351 9.01 4.14 32.07
C ASP A 351 7.72 3.58 31.44
N THR A 352 6.75 4.47 31.21
CA THR A 352 5.48 4.12 30.57
C THR A 352 5.19 5.06 29.41
N GLY A 353 4.64 4.52 28.31
CA GLY A 353 4.27 5.29 27.13
C GLY A 353 2.86 5.87 27.21
N ALA A 354 2.24 6.01 26.05
CA ALA A 354 0.87 6.53 25.92
C ALA A 354 -0.19 5.62 26.56
N ALA A 355 0.12 4.33 26.75
CA ALA A 355 -0.76 3.36 27.38
C ALA A 355 0.02 2.47 28.37
N PRO A 356 -0.59 2.03 29.49
CA PRO A 356 0.07 1.21 30.51
C PRO A 356 0.33 -0.25 30.07
N TYR A 357 -0.02 -0.59 28.83
CA TYR A 357 0.20 -1.90 28.20
C TYR A 357 0.99 -1.80 26.89
N GLY A 358 1.40 -0.60 26.46
CA GLY A 358 2.09 -0.36 25.20
C GLY A 358 3.57 -0.74 25.21
N PHE A 359 3.88 -2.00 25.52
CA PHE A 359 5.25 -2.53 25.61
C PHE A 359 5.52 -3.57 24.53
N GLY A 360 6.78 -3.67 24.11
CA GLY A 360 7.27 -4.83 23.36
C GLY A 360 7.15 -6.14 24.15
N TYR A 361 7.41 -7.27 23.48
CA TYR A 361 7.34 -8.59 24.10
C TYR A 361 8.40 -9.53 23.56
N ILE A 362 9.15 -10.14 24.48
CA ILE A 362 10.04 -11.27 24.21
C ILE A 362 9.34 -12.55 24.66
N ILE A 363 9.31 -13.55 23.78
CA ILE A 363 8.67 -14.82 24.05
C ILE A 363 9.50 -15.61 25.08
N PRO A 364 8.92 -15.96 26.25
CA PRO A 364 9.61 -16.71 27.28
C PRO A 364 10.17 -18.03 26.76
N GLY A 365 11.41 -18.35 27.14
CA GLY A 365 12.06 -19.62 26.80
C GLY A 365 12.55 -19.76 25.36
N SER A 366 12.42 -18.72 24.51
CA SER A 366 12.98 -18.73 23.15
C SER A 366 14.52 -18.62 23.17
N SER A 367 15.19 -19.47 22.38
CA SER A 367 16.64 -19.45 22.21
C SER A 367 17.02 -19.68 20.73
N PRO A 368 17.62 -18.69 20.04
CA PRO A 368 17.83 -17.30 20.50
C PRO A 368 16.50 -16.60 20.83
N SER A 369 16.54 -15.51 21.60
CA SER A 369 15.32 -14.81 21.99
C SER A 369 14.56 -14.28 20.76
N VAL A 370 13.25 -14.51 20.73
CA VAL A 370 12.34 -14.07 19.68
C VAL A 370 11.35 -13.08 20.29
N GLY A 371 11.14 -11.95 19.63
CA GLY A 371 10.22 -10.92 20.10
C GLY A 371 9.72 -10.00 19.00
N ASP A 372 8.85 -9.06 19.37
CA ASP A 372 8.24 -8.10 18.44
C ASP A 372 9.20 -6.95 18.08
N ILE A 373 8.72 -5.99 17.27
CA ILE A 373 9.50 -4.83 16.80
C ILE A 373 10.03 -3.97 17.96
N MET A 374 9.27 -3.84 19.05
CA MET A 374 9.67 -3.00 20.19
C MET A 374 10.54 -3.72 21.20
N SER A 375 10.78 -5.03 21.05
CA SER A 375 11.58 -5.80 21.99
C SER A 375 13.07 -5.78 21.69
N TYR A 376 13.89 -5.95 22.72
CA TYR A 376 15.32 -6.24 22.56
C TYR A 376 15.60 -7.74 22.44
N ALA A 377 14.86 -8.40 21.55
CA ALA A 377 15.12 -9.77 21.15
C ALA A 377 16.30 -9.88 20.17
N ASN A 378 16.99 -11.02 20.22
CA ASN A 378 18.02 -11.38 19.23
C ASN A 378 17.40 -11.43 17.83
N GLN A 379 16.21 -12.03 17.73
CA GLN A 379 15.41 -12.12 16.52
C GLN A 379 14.10 -11.36 16.70
N SER A 380 13.95 -10.26 15.96
CA SER A 380 12.70 -9.49 15.93
C SER A 380 11.85 -9.90 14.73
N VAL A 381 10.60 -10.25 14.99
CA VAL A 381 9.58 -10.54 13.96
C VAL A 381 8.96 -9.24 13.45
N ASN A 382 8.42 -9.21 12.22
CA ASN A 382 7.81 -8.00 11.67
C ASN A 382 6.36 -7.80 12.17
N CYS A 383 6.21 -7.67 13.48
CA CYS A 383 4.94 -7.46 14.17
C CYS A 383 5.13 -6.61 15.43
N PHE A 384 4.03 -6.07 15.93
CA PHE A 384 3.91 -5.49 17.27
C PHE A 384 3.24 -6.48 18.22
N SER A 385 3.61 -6.41 19.50
CA SER A 385 3.04 -7.30 20.52
C SER A 385 1.51 -7.15 20.64
N SER A 386 0.82 -8.27 20.79
CA SER A 386 -0.60 -8.33 21.12
C SER A 386 -0.98 -9.72 21.64
N PRO A 387 -1.88 -9.83 22.63
CA PRO A 387 -2.41 -11.11 23.08
C PRO A 387 -3.26 -11.84 22.02
N ALA A 388 -3.64 -11.15 20.93
CA ALA A 388 -4.43 -11.69 19.82
C ALA A 388 -3.60 -11.96 18.55
N VAL A 389 -2.30 -11.69 18.57
CA VAL A 389 -1.39 -11.94 17.44
C VAL A 389 -0.61 -13.22 17.70
N PHE A 390 -0.69 -14.14 16.75
CA PHE A 390 -0.10 -15.47 16.87
C PHE A 390 1.11 -15.62 15.93
N ARG A 391 2.12 -16.40 16.33
CA ARG A 391 3.25 -16.74 15.44
C ARG A 391 2.84 -17.47 14.15
N GLN A 392 1.85 -18.36 14.21
CA GLN A 392 1.43 -19.27 13.12
C GLN A 392 -0.01 -19.03 12.65
N GLY A 393 -0.63 -17.96 13.13
CA GLY A 393 -2.07 -17.78 13.03
C GLY A 393 -2.83 -18.55 14.12
N PRO A 394 -4.12 -18.25 14.27
CA PRO A 394 -4.95 -18.89 15.28
C PRO A 394 -5.12 -20.39 15.01
N GLY A 395 -5.17 -21.20 16.08
CA GLY A 395 -5.71 -22.55 16.00
C GLY A 395 -7.16 -22.54 15.52
N SER A 396 -7.68 -23.70 15.08
CA SER A 396 -9.05 -23.84 14.58
C SER A 396 -10.07 -23.21 15.55
N GLY A 397 -10.70 -22.11 15.12
CA GLY A 397 -11.73 -21.38 15.89
C GLY A 397 -11.30 -20.03 16.50
N ALA A 398 -10.04 -19.60 16.36
CA ALA A 398 -9.60 -18.25 16.73
C ALA A 398 -9.40 -17.34 15.48
N SER A 399 -9.42 -16.02 15.68
CA SER A 399 -9.15 -14.98 14.66
C SER A 399 -8.05 -14.08 15.21
N GLY A 400 -7.12 -13.65 14.35
CA GLY A 400 -6.03 -12.74 14.71
C GLY A 400 -4.91 -12.73 13.66
N GLY A 401 -4.11 -11.67 13.62
CA GLY A 401 -2.96 -11.54 12.74
C GLY A 401 -1.88 -12.62 12.94
N THR A 402 -1.12 -12.93 11.89
CA THR A 402 -0.01 -13.90 11.91
C THR A 402 1.32 -13.24 11.55
N CYS A 403 2.30 -13.39 12.45
CA CYS A 403 3.67 -12.92 12.24
C CYS A 403 4.49 -13.86 11.37
N GLY A 404 4.01 -15.09 11.15
CA GLY A 404 4.57 -16.00 10.17
C GLY A 404 5.90 -16.67 10.53
N VAL A 405 6.09 -17.16 11.75
CA VAL A 405 7.35 -17.78 12.23
C VAL A 405 7.10 -19.10 12.98
N THR A 406 7.91 -20.15 12.75
CA THR A 406 7.80 -21.53 13.32
C THR A 406 9.13 -21.96 13.99
N PRO A 407 9.22 -22.89 15.00
CA PRO A 407 8.21 -23.54 15.90
C PRO A 407 8.35 -23.05 17.37
N THR A 408 7.42 -23.17 18.34
CA THR A 408 6.45 -24.20 18.75
C THR A 408 4.99 -23.71 18.74
N THR A 409 4.05 -24.66 18.68
CA THR A 409 2.59 -24.46 18.77
C THR A 409 2.21 -23.66 20.02
N GLY A 410 1.43 -22.57 19.86
CA GLY A 410 0.70 -21.93 20.97
C GLY A 410 1.28 -20.64 21.57
N ASP A 411 2.42 -20.12 21.10
CA ASP A 411 3.01 -18.92 21.70
C ASP A 411 2.36 -17.63 21.18
N VAL A 412 1.67 -16.95 22.08
CA VAL A 412 1.08 -15.63 21.88
C VAL A 412 2.19 -14.56 21.90
N LEU A 413 2.21 -13.64 20.93
CA LEU A 413 3.20 -12.55 20.89
C LEU A 413 2.75 -11.37 21.77
N GLY A 414 2.46 -11.61 23.05
CA GLY A 414 2.02 -10.55 23.95
C GLY A 414 1.34 -11.10 25.21
N VAL A 415 0.98 -10.18 26.11
CA VAL A 415 0.33 -10.52 27.37
C VAL A 415 -0.88 -9.63 27.56
N ALA A 416 -2.02 -10.26 27.88
CA ALA A 416 -3.28 -9.57 28.06
C ALA A 416 -3.24 -8.52 29.19
N GLN A 417 -4.05 -7.49 29.04
CA GLN A 417 -4.11 -6.36 29.98
C GLN A 417 -4.62 -6.73 31.37
N SER A 418 -5.31 -7.87 31.52
CA SER A 418 -5.69 -8.44 32.83
C SER A 418 -4.49 -8.68 33.74
N ASN A 419 -3.33 -8.95 33.15
CA ASN A 419 -2.07 -9.01 33.88
C ASN A 419 -1.35 -7.67 33.78
N SER A 420 -1.80 -6.66 34.52
CA SER A 420 -1.25 -5.30 34.46
C SER A 420 0.26 -5.22 34.77
N ALA A 421 0.79 -6.17 35.54
CA ALA A 421 2.21 -6.24 35.87
C ALA A 421 3.08 -6.71 34.69
N ALA A 422 2.52 -7.53 33.79
CA ALA A 422 3.25 -8.14 32.67
C ALA A 422 2.68 -7.80 31.29
N SER A 423 1.60 -7.01 31.20
CA SER A 423 0.88 -6.78 29.94
C SER A 423 1.78 -6.17 28.85
N ALA A 424 1.63 -6.69 27.64
CA ALA A 424 2.37 -6.27 26.46
C ALA A 424 1.43 -6.38 25.25
N ASP A 425 0.89 -5.24 24.84
CA ASP A 425 -0.10 -5.09 23.78
C ASP A 425 0.16 -3.77 23.02
N ALA A 426 1.33 -3.69 22.40
CA ALA A 426 1.74 -2.57 21.57
C ALA A 426 0.73 -2.30 20.45
N ALA A 427 0.12 -3.33 19.86
CA ALA A 427 -0.87 -3.18 18.82
C ALA A 427 -2.15 -2.48 19.30
N ALA A 428 -2.57 -2.69 20.55
CA ALA A 428 -3.67 -1.93 21.14
C ALA A 428 -3.27 -0.47 21.43
N ALA A 429 -2.05 -0.23 21.90
CA ALA A 429 -1.56 1.11 22.19
C ALA A 429 -1.43 1.96 20.91
N LEU A 430 -0.92 1.38 19.82
CA LEU A 430 -0.92 2.02 18.50
C LEU A 430 -2.33 2.37 18.04
N ASN A 431 -3.28 1.45 18.21
CA ASN A 431 -4.67 1.73 17.87
C ASN A 431 -5.27 2.83 18.75
N PHE A 432 -4.91 2.90 20.02
CA PHE A 432 -5.35 3.97 20.92
C PHE A 432 -4.85 5.34 20.45
N THR A 433 -3.58 5.45 20.03
CA THR A 433 -2.97 6.74 19.64
C THR A 433 -3.20 7.12 18.17
N ARG A 434 -3.61 6.19 17.31
CA ARG A 434 -3.67 6.36 15.84
C ARG A 434 -4.36 7.64 15.39
N VAL A 435 -5.53 7.96 15.95
CA VAL A 435 -6.34 9.13 15.55
C VAL A 435 -5.69 10.42 16.01
N SER A 436 -5.03 10.42 17.18
CA SER A 436 -4.29 11.58 17.64
C SER A 436 -3.06 11.84 16.76
N VAL A 437 -2.34 10.79 16.38
CA VAL A 437 -1.14 10.89 15.52
C VAL A 437 -1.51 11.35 14.12
N SER A 438 -2.53 10.77 13.49
CA SER A 438 -3.00 11.15 12.14
C SER A 438 -3.63 12.54 12.05
N ASN A 439 -3.71 13.26 13.17
CA ASN A 439 -4.21 14.62 13.27
C ASN A 439 -3.10 15.57 13.76
N PHE A 440 -1.83 15.13 13.78
CA PHE A 440 -0.72 16.01 14.12
C PHE A 440 -0.60 17.13 13.11
N ARG A 441 -0.85 16.85 11.83
CA ARG A 441 -0.99 17.87 10.79
C ARG A 441 -2.26 17.62 9.98
N SER A 442 -2.85 18.70 9.51
CA SER A 442 -3.92 18.60 8.52
C SER A 442 -3.30 18.39 7.15
N ALA A 443 -3.79 17.42 6.38
CA ALA A 443 -3.42 17.29 4.99
C ALA A 443 -3.71 18.61 4.25
N PRO A 444 -2.75 19.16 3.48
CA PRO A 444 -2.95 20.40 2.74
C PRO A 444 -4.05 20.20 1.72
N THR A 445 -5.02 21.13 1.67
CA THR A 445 -6.12 21.08 0.71
C THR A 445 -5.98 22.15 -0.34
N THR A 446 -6.53 21.87 -1.52
CA THR A 446 -6.69 22.82 -2.61
C THR A 446 -8.12 22.76 -3.14
N THR A 447 -8.52 23.74 -3.93
CA THR A 447 -9.90 23.83 -4.44
C THR A 447 -9.99 23.57 -5.93
N ILE A 448 -11.06 22.89 -6.34
CA ILE A 448 -11.55 22.84 -7.71
C ILE A 448 -12.84 23.65 -7.73
N SER A 449 -12.92 24.73 -8.49
CA SER A 449 -14.11 25.58 -8.55
C SER A 449 -14.50 25.91 -9.99
N GLY A 450 -15.77 26.21 -10.21
CA GLY A 450 -16.23 26.58 -11.54
C GLY A 450 -17.73 26.74 -11.59
N THR A 451 -18.27 26.74 -12.80
CA THR A 451 -19.71 26.80 -13.05
C THR A 451 -20.18 25.58 -13.84
N ILE A 452 -21.40 25.14 -13.55
CA ILE A 452 -22.11 24.14 -14.33
C ILE A 452 -23.22 24.84 -15.10
N ASN A 453 -23.10 24.87 -16.43
CA ASN A 453 -24.09 25.46 -17.32
C ASN A 453 -24.56 24.39 -18.30
N SER A 454 -25.83 24.40 -18.70
CA SER A 454 -26.31 23.55 -19.79
C SER A 454 -25.70 23.96 -21.14
N SER A 455 -25.88 23.12 -22.16
CA SER A 455 -25.42 23.38 -23.53
C SER A 455 -25.85 24.74 -24.13
N ASN A 456 -26.93 25.35 -23.62
CA ASN A 456 -27.38 26.69 -24.02
C ASN A 456 -26.84 27.83 -23.10
N ASN A 457 -25.85 27.52 -22.28
CA ASN A 457 -25.20 28.42 -21.32
C ASN A 457 -26.10 28.91 -20.17
N THR A 458 -27.19 28.20 -19.86
CA THR A 458 -28.01 28.47 -18.66
C THR A 458 -27.44 27.72 -17.46
N ALA A 459 -27.24 28.42 -16.33
CA ALA A 459 -26.77 27.84 -15.08
C ALA A 459 -27.65 26.69 -14.59
N ILE A 460 -27.03 25.59 -14.15
CA ILE A 460 -27.70 24.43 -13.56
C ILE A 460 -27.43 24.45 -12.05
N SER A 461 -28.48 24.67 -11.26
CA SER A 461 -28.44 24.66 -9.80
C SER A 461 -28.70 23.27 -9.23
N GLY A 462 -28.13 22.96 -8.06
CA GLY A 462 -28.41 21.72 -7.32
C GLY A 462 -27.59 20.51 -7.75
N VAL A 463 -26.56 20.70 -8.58
CA VAL A 463 -25.62 19.63 -8.97
C VAL A 463 -24.77 19.26 -7.76
N THR A 464 -24.89 18.02 -7.30
CA THR A 464 -24.08 17.47 -6.20
C THR A 464 -22.98 16.59 -6.76
N PHE A 465 -21.79 16.65 -6.19
CA PHE A 465 -20.64 15.91 -6.70
C PHE A 465 -20.26 14.74 -5.80
N CYS A 466 -19.89 13.67 -6.46
CA CYS A 466 -19.22 12.52 -5.88
C CYS A 466 -17.82 12.42 -6.46
N ALA A 467 -16.92 11.87 -5.65
CA ALA A 467 -15.51 11.82 -5.96
C ALA A 467 -15.01 10.38 -5.91
N ARG A 468 -14.13 10.04 -6.85
CA ARG A 468 -13.43 8.76 -6.90
C ARG A 468 -11.92 9.03 -7.06
N PRO A 469 -11.10 8.85 -6.01
CA PRO A 469 -11.47 8.47 -4.64
C PRO A 469 -12.17 9.61 -3.87
N SER A 470 -13.07 9.26 -2.94
CA SER A 470 -13.84 10.23 -2.12
C SER A 470 -13.11 10.71 -0.87
N ALA A 471 -12.05 10.02 -0.45
CA ALA A 471 -11.32 10.34 0.77
C ALA A 471 -10.74 11.77 0.73
N GLY A 472 -11.09 12.59 1.71
CA GLY A 472 -10.63 13.97 1.83
C GLY A 472 -11.27 14.95 0.85
N VAL A 473 -12.26 14.52 0.04
CA VAL A 473 -12.96 15.38 -0.92
C VAL A 473 -14.29 15.85 -0.34
N THR A 474 -14.54 17.15 -0.42
CA THR A 474 -15.83 17.75 -0.02
C THR A 474 -16.24 18.77 -1.06
N CYS A 475 -17.50 18.72 -1.50
CA CYS A 475 -18.00 19.60 -2.56
C CYS A 475 -19.27 20.33 -2.12
N SER A 476 -19.40 21.59 -2.52
CA SER A 476 -20.68 22.29 -2.49
C SER A 476 -21.57 21.78 -3.62
N ALA A 477 -22.89 21.81 -3.40
CA ALA A 477 -23.82 21.76 -4.52
C ALA A 477 -23.64 23.02 -5.41
N SER A 478 -23.95 22.91 -6.70
CA SER A 478 -23.96 24.09 -7.56
C SER A 478 -25.05 25.08 -7.12
N SER A 479 -24.71 26.36 -7.07
CA SER A 479 -25.63 27.43 -6.69
C SER A 479 -26.57 27.82 -7.84
N GLY A 480 -27.43 28.82 -7.62
CA GLY A 480 -28.29 29.40 -8.66
C GLY A 480 -27.53 29.99 -9.86
N SER A 481 -26.23 30.31 -9.71
CA SER A 481 -25.36 30.72 -10.82
C SER A 481 -24.57 29.55 -11.44
N GLY A 482 -24.89 28.31 -11.03
CA GLY A 482 -24.15 27.11 -11.42
C GLY A 482 -22.81 26.97 -10.71
N ALA A 483 -22.44 27.91 -9.83
CA ALA A 483 -21.13 27.92 -9.18
C ALA A 483 -21.00 26.79 -8.16
N TYR A 484 -19.90 26.04 -8.22
CA TYR A 484 -19.55 24.98 -7.28
C TYR A 484 -18.11 25.12 -6.81
N THR A 485 -17.80 24.53 -5.67
CA THR A 485 -16.42 24.41 -5.17
C THR A 485 -16.26 23.07 -4.47
N CYS A 486 -15.21 22.35 -4.84
CA CYS A 486 -14.73 21.15 -4.18
C CYS A 486 -13.40 21.43 -3.50
N THR A 487 -13.27 21.08 -2.23
CA THR A 487 -11.99 21.01 -1.52
C THR A 487 -11.47 19.59 -1.64
N VAL A 488 -10.26 19.43 -2.16
CA VAL A 488 -9.57 18.15 -2.36
C VAL A 488 -8.20 18.17 -1.68
N PRO A 489 -7.62 17.01 -1.33
CA PRO A 489 -6.21 16.96 -0.92
C PRO A 489 -5.29 17.49 -2.02
N THR A 490 -4.19 18.14 -1.63
CA THR A 490 -3.15 18.56 -2.59
C THR A 490 -2.56 17.31 -3.26
N GLY A 491 -2.38 17.37 -4.58
CA GLY A 491 -1.96 16.23 -5.40
C GLY A 491 -3.08 15.25 -5.74
N TRP A 492 -4.33 15.51 -5.34
CA TRP A 492 -5.45 14.60 -5.60
C TRP A 492 -5.61 14.31 -7.09
N ALA A 493 -5.62 13.02 -7.42
CA ALA A 493 -5.90 12.47 -8.74
C ALA A 493 -7.22 11.71 -8.66
N GLY A 494 -8.14 11.96 -9.58
CA GLY A 494 -9.45 11.32 -9.49
C GLY A 494 -10.50 11.91 -10.42
N ILE A 495 -11.74 11.50 -10.15
CA ILE A 495 -12.90 11.84 -10.96
C ILE A 495 -13.94 12.52 -10.06
N LEU A 496 -14.44 13.68 -10.49
CA LEU A 496 -15.67 14.27 -9.97
C LEU A 496 -16.82 13.93 -10.92
N HIS A 497 -17.89 13.33 -10.40
CA HIS A 497 -19.06 12.92 -11.18
C HIS A 497 -20.35 13.23 -10.42
N SER A 498 -21.48 13.18 -11.12
CA SER A 498 -22.78 13.59 -10.61
C SER A 498 -23.90 12.91 -11.41
N PRO A 499 -25.02 12.54 -10.77
CA PRO A 499 -26.26 12.24 -11.48
C PRO A 499 -26.69 13.34 -12.44
N SER A 500 -27.58 12.99 -13.36
CA SER A 500 -28.30 13.99 -14.13
C SER A 500 -29.10 14.93 -13.23
N VAL A 501 -29.08 16.23 -13.54
CA VAL A 501 -29.82 17.26 -12.80
C VAL A 501 -30.58 18.13 -13.77
N SER A 502 -31.87 18.33 -13.50
CA SER A 502 -32.78 19.11 -14.36
C SER A 502 -32.77 18.63 -15.82
N GLY A 503 -32.69 17.31 -16.03
CA GLY A 503 -32.63 16.70 -17.36
C GLY A 503 -31.32 16.93 -18.11
N ASN A 504 -30.26 17.38 -17.44
CA ASN A 504 -28.93 17.52 -18.02
C ASN A 504 -27.99 16.47 -17.44
N ARG A 505 -27.32 15.73 -18.31
CA ARG A 505 -26.19 14.89 -17.93
C ARG A 505 -24.97 15.77 -17.66
N ILE A 506 -24.31 15.59 -16.52
CA ILE A 506 -23.12 16.35 -16.14
C ILE A 506 -21.89 15.51 -16.45
N PRO A 507 -21.05 15.91 -17.45
CA PRO A 507 -19.85 15.16 -17.76
C PRO A 507 -18.91 15.04 -16.56
N ALA A 508 -18.43 13.83 -16.32
CA ALA A 508 -17.42 13.58 -15.30
C ALA A 508 -16.13 14.36 -15.59
N GLN A 509 -15.53 14.90 -14.53
CA GLN A 509 -14.31 15.69 -14.59
C GLN A 509 -13.15 14.83 -14.09
N ILE A 510 -12.16 14.57 -14.96
CA ILE A 510 -10.99 13.77 -14.63
C ILE A 510 -9.80 14.70 -14.36
N PHE A 511 -9.08 14.42 -13.28
CA PHE A 511 -7.90 15.16 -12.83
C PHE A 511 -6.73 14.19 -12.62
N ALA A 512 -5.57 14.51 -13.19
CA ALA A 512 -4.34 13.71 -13.02
C ALA A 512 -3.62 14.03 -11.71
N ALA A 513 -3.61 15.31 -11.29
CA ALA A 513 -3.15 15.77 -9.97
C ALA A 513 -3.57 17.23 -9.77
N VAL A 514 -4.21 17.55 -8.63
CA VAL A 514 -4.60 18.93 -8.29
C VAL A 514 -3.67 19.47 -7.22
N ASN A 515 -2.67 20.25 -7.62
CA ASN A 515 -1.63 20.79 -6.71
C ASN A 515 -1.87 22.26 -6.33
N VAL A 516 -2.75 22.95 -7.04
CA VAL A 516 -3.09 24.36 -6.84
C VAL A 516 -4.56 24.58 -7.13
N ASN A 517 -5.11 25.70 -6.64
CA ASN A 517 -6.52 26.02 -6.84
C ASN A 517 -6.81 26.08 -8.34
N THR A 518 -7.72 25.22 -8.80
CA THR A 518 -7.98 24.95 -10.20
C THR A 518 -9.39 25.38 -10.56
N SER A 519 -9.55 26.05 -11.70
CA SER A 519 -10.89 26.39 -12.22
C SER A 519 -11.32 25.44 -13.32
N ARG A 520 -12.54 24.90 -13.25
CA ARG A 520 -13.12 23.97 -14.24
C ARG A 520 -14.61 24.23 -14.45
N ASN A 521 -14.94 24.91 -15.55
CA ASN A 521 -16.33 25.04 -16.00
C ASN A 521 -16.78 23.77 -16.72
N VAL A 522 -18.03 23.37 -16.53
CA VAL A 522 -18.61 22.17 -17.15
C VAL A 522 -19.87 22.54 -17.91
N ALA A 523 -19.95 22.05 -19.16
CA ALA A 523 -21.15 22.12 -19.97
C ALA A 523 -21.98 20.84 -19.79
N GLY A 524 -23.15 20.94 -19.16
CA GLY A 524 -24.14 19.89 -19.08
C GLY A 524 -24.75 19.61 -20.46
N ILE A 525 -24.97 18.33 -20.74
CA ILE A 525 -25.55 17.84 -21.98
C ILE A 525 -27.05 17.64 -21.75
N SER A 526 -27.87 18.33 -22.54
CA SER A 526 -29.33 18.29 -22.38
C SER A 526 -29.93 16.98 -22.89
N GLY A 527 -30.82 16.38 -22.10
CA GLY A 527 -31.55 15.18 -22.43
C GLY A 527 -30.76 13.89 -22.23
N THR A 528 -31.48 12.76 -22.24
CA THR A 528 -30.87 11.44 -22.36
C THR A 528 -30.59 11.15 -23.84
N PRO A 529 -29.39 10.68 -24.21
CA PRO A 529 -29.10 10.24 -25.57
C PRO A 529 -30.06 9.13 -26.00
N ALA A 530 -30.21 8.94 -27.32
CA ALA A 530 -31.06 7.87 -27.87
C ALA A 530 -30.61 6.47 -27.37
N CYS A 531 -29.31 6.34 -27.09
CA CYS A 531 -28.71 5.19 -26.44
C CYS A 531 -28.14 5.60 -25.07
N ASN A 532 -28.78 5.20 -23.97
CA ASN A 532 -28.28 5.50 -22.63
C ASN A 532 -27.26 4.44 -22.18
N LEU A 533 -26.00 4.85 -21.98
CA LEU A 533 -24.93 3.99 -21.46
C LEU A 533 -24.65 4.16 -19.96
N ASP A 534 -25.31 5.13 -19.31
CA ASP A 534 -25.17 5.49 -17.90
C ASP A 534 -26.55 5.23 -17.25
N VAL A 535 -26.84 3.96 -17.02
CA VAL A 535 -28.20 3.47 -16.71
C VAL A 535 -28.48 3.50 -15.22
N ASP A 536 -27.46 3.52 -14.37
CA ASP A 536 -27.61 3.82 -12.95
C ASP A 536 -27.68 5.35 -12.67
N ASP A 537 -27.43 6.18 -13.69
CA ASP A 537 -27.43 7.65 -13.65
C ASP A 537 -26.55 8.19 -12.52
N ASN A 538 -25.31 7.73 -12.50
CA ASN A 538 -24.29 8.20 -11.56
C ASN A 538 -23.30 9.19 -12.24
N GLY A 539 -23.41 9.40 -13.55
CA GLY A 539 -22.55 10.29 -14.34
C GLY A 539 -21.32 9.62 -14.94
N LEU A 540 -21.12 8.33 -14.69
CA LEU A 540 -20.05 7.49 -15.24
C LEU A 540 -20.64 6.45 -16.20
N ILE A 541 -19.78 5.91 -17.06
CA ILE A 541 -20.12 4.79 -17.94
C ILE A 541 -19.23 3.64 -17.48
N GLU A 542 -19.78 2.72 -16.70
CA GLU A 542 -19.02 1.67 -16.02
C GLU A 542 -19.40 0.29 -16.53
N ALA A 543 -18.40 -0.51 -16.89
CA ALA A 543 -18.64 -1.85 -17.43
C ALA A 543 -19.28 -2.78 -16.39
N GLU A 544 -18.94 -2.60 -15.11
CA GLU A 544 -19.33 -3.46 -13.99
C GLU A 544 -20.78 -3.26 -13.53
N THR A 545 -21.32 -2.04 -13.68
CA THR A 545 -22.71 -1.69 -13.32
C THR A 545 -23.55 -1.54 -14.59
N ASP A 546 -23.25 -0.50 -15.39
CA ASP A 546 -24.03 -0.18 -16.60
C ASP A 546 -23.88 -1.26 -17.67
N GLY A 547 -22.65 -1.71 -17.93
CA GLY A 547 -22.37 -2.70 -18.96
C GLY A 547 -23.04 -4.04 -18.65
N VAL A 548 -23.03 -4.44 -17.38
CA VAL A 548 -23.73 -5.63 -16.90
C VAL A 548 -25.24 -5.47 -17.00
N ALA A 549 -25.79 -4.30 -16.65
CA ALA A 549 -27.22 -4.02 -16.78
C ALA A 549 -27.69 -4.12 -18.23
N ILE A 550 -26.97 -3.47 -19.16
CA ILE A 550 -27.24 -3.51 -20.60
C ILE A 550 -27.13 -4.94 -21.13
N MET A 551 -26.09 -5.69 -20.75
CA MET A 551 -25.93 -7.08 -21.18
C MET A 551 -27.06 -7.98 -20.65
N ARG A 552 -27.47 -7.82 -19.38
CA ARG A 552 -28.61 -8.54 -18.80
C ARG A 552 -29.90 -8.25 -19.56
N ARG A 553 -30.10 -6.99 -19.99
CA ARG A 553 -31.24 -6.59 -20.80
C ARG A 553 -31.23 -7.26 -22.17
N ILE A 554 -30.09 -7.23 -22.88
CA ILE A 554 -29.94 -7.85 -24.21
C ILE A 554 -30.15 -9.38 -24.13
N LEU A 555 -29.76 -10.01 -23.02
CA LEU A 555 -30.00 -11.43 -22.75
C LEU A 555 -31.46 -11.77 -22.33
N GLY A 556 -32.34 -10.79 -22.21
CA GLY A 556 -33.75 -10.99 -21.84
C GLY A 556 -33.99 -11.24 -20.35
N THR A 557 -33.08 -10.80 -19.48
CA THR A 557 -33.22 -10.95 -18.02
C THR A 557 -34.38 -10.08 -17.51
N ALA A 558 -35.22 -10.63 -16.63
CA ALA A 558 -36.30 -9.89 -15.98
C ALA A 558 -35.76 -8.84 -14.99
N ALA A 559 -36.58 -7.84 -14.64
CA ALA A 559 -36.20 -6.73 -13.77
C ALA A 559 -35.65 -7.15 -12.39
N SER A 560 -36.08 -8.30 -11.84
CA SER A 560 -35.55 -8.83 -10.58
C SER A 560 -34.05 -9.16 -10.63
N GLY A 561 -33.51 -9.42 -11.83
CA GLY A 561 -32.10 -9.71 -12.05
C GLY A 561 -31.20 -8.47 -12.08
N PHE A 562 -31.70 -7.27 -11.77
CA PHE A 562 -30.92 -6.01 -11.81
C PHE A 562 -30.48 -5.52 -10.42
N SER A 563 -30.59 -6.37 -9.39
CA SER A 563 -30.11 -6.04 -8.05
C SER A 563 -28.59 -5.84 -8.01
N GLY A 564 -28.14 -4.89 -7.17
CA GLY A 564 -26.72 -4.62 -6.94
C GLY A 564 -25.98 -3.90 -8.08
N LEU A 565 -26.70 -3.34 -9.06
CA LEU A 565 -26.12 -2.64 -10.21
C LEU A 565 -26.08 -1.11 -10.04
N SER A 566 -26.37 -0.59 -8.85
CA SER A 566 -26.27 0.85 -8.56
C SER A 566 -24.88 1.20 -8.03
N GLY A 567 -24.14 2.04 -8.75
CA GLY A 567 -22.87 2.60 -8.33
C GLY A 567 -22.99 3.64 -7.22
N THR A 568 -21.84 4.20 -6.82
CA THR A 568 -21.81 5.29 -5.84
C THR A 568 -22.48 6.51 -6.46
N CYS A 569 -23.43 7.11 -5.73
CA CYS A 569 -24.19 8.27 -6.19
C CYS A 569 -25.10 8.03 -7.39
N ALA A 570 -25.47 6.78 -7.67
CA ALA A 570 -26.52 6.48 -8.63
C ALA A 570 -27.86 7.14 -8.25
N ALA A 571 -28.56 7.74 -9.21
CA ALA A 571 -29.95 8.14 -9.04
C ALA A 571 -30.91 6.95 -9.22
N ASN A 572 -30.57 6.00 -10.10
CA ASN A 572 -31.33 4.77 -10.29
C ASN A 572 -30.81 3.67 -9.35
N VAL A 573 -31.35 3.63 -8.13
CA VAL A 573 -30.89 2.71 -7.08
C VAL A 573 -31.68 1.39 -6.99
N THR A 574 -32.77 1.25 -7.75
CA THR A 574 -33.62 0.05 -7.70
C THR A 574 -33.49 -0.77 -8.97
N SER A 575 -33.66 -2.10 -8.87
CA SER A 575 -33.63 -3.00 -10.02
C SER A 575 -34.65 -2.58 -11.10
N ALA A 576 -35.83 -2.10 -10.69
CA ALA A 576 -36.86 -1.62 -11.61
C ALA A 576 -36.45 -0.33 -12.34
N ALA A 577 -35.83 0.63 -11.63
CA ALA A 577 -35.36 1.87 -12.23
C ALA A 577 -34.25 1.60 -13.27
N ILE A 578 -33.25 0.80 -12.90
CA ILE A 578 -32.15 0.44 -13.81
C ILE A 578 -32.69 -0.35 -15.00
N PHE A 579 -33.58 -1.33 -14.78
CA PHE A 579 -34.21 -2.08 -15.86
C PHE A 579 -34.95 -1.18 -16.85
N ASN A 580 -35.69 -0.18 -16.37
CA ASN A 580 -36.37 0.79 -17.21
C ASN A 580 -35.39 1.70 -17.97
N ALA A 581 -34.27 2.07 -17.35
CA ALA A 581 -33.21 2.86 -17.98
C ALA A 581 -32.49 2.11 -19.10
N THR A 582 -32.51 0.77 -19.10
CA THR A 582 -32.00 -0.07 -20.21
C THR A 582 -32.95 -0.23 -21.40
N SER A 583 -33.95 0.65 -21.56
CA SER A 583 -34.94 0.53 -22.64
C SER A 583 -34.47 1.03 -24.01
N SER A 584 -33.26 1.59 -24.11
CA SER A 584 -32.66 2.05 -25.37
C SER A 584 -32.43 0.93 -26.39
N ASP A 585 -32.31 1.31 -27.66
CA ASP A 585 -31.79 0.43 -28.71
C ASP A 585 -30.25 0.38 -28.60
N TYR A 586 -29.73 -0.81 -28.33
CA TYR A 586 -28.29 -1.09 -28.18
C TYR A 586 -27.69 -1.77 -29.42
N ASN A 587 -28.34 -1.70 -30.58
CA ASN A 587 -27.86 -2.24 -31.86
C ASN A 587 -26.68 -1.45 -32.44
N VAL A 588 -25.53 -1.52 -31.77
CA VAL A 588 -24.31 -0.78 -32.09
C VAL A 588 -23.71 -1.15 -33.45
N THR A 589 -23.90 -2.40 -33.88
CA THR A 589 -23.47 -2.87 -35.21
C THR A 589 -24.38 -2.38 -36.33
N GLY A 590 -25.58 -1.89 -35.99
CA GLY A 590 -26.62 -1.53 -36.95
C GLY A 590 -27.16 -2.73 -37.73
N GLY A 591 -27.07 -3.94 -37.16
CA GLY A 591 -27.56 -5.19 -37.74
C GLY A 591 -29.09 -5.28 -37.76
N ALA A 592 -29.61 -6.42 -38.22
CA ALA A 592 -31.06 -6.64 -38.28
C ALA A 592 -31.76 -6.72 -36.89
N ALA A 593 -31.01 -6.96 -35.82
CA ALA A 593 -31.50 -7.01 -34.44
C ALA A 593 -30.34 -6.81 -33.46
N THR A 594 -30.63 -6.35 -32.24
CA THR A 594 -29.66 -6.32 -31.14
C THR A 594 -29.28 -7.74 -30.70
N ARG A 595 -27.99 -8.07 -30.67
CA ARG A 595 -27.49 -9.40 -30.32
C ARG A 595 -26.49 -9.38 -29.16
N PRO A 596 -26.58 -10.33 -28.22
CA PRO A 596 -25.60 -10.42 -27.13
C PRO A 596 -24.17 -10.68 -27.62
N GLY A 597 -24.01 -11.53 -28.64
CA GLY A 597 -22.70 -11.98 -29.13
C GLY A 597 -21.95 -10.98 -30.00
N THR A 598 -22.61 -9.93 -30.49
CA THR A 598 -21.97 -8.88 -31.29
C THR A 598 -22.15 -7.54 -30.60
N ASP A 599 -23.37 -7.01 -30.55
CA ASP A 599 -23.65 -5.70 -29.94
C ASP A 599 -23.27 -5.64 -28.46
N GLY A 600 -23.70 -6.63 -27.67
CA GLY A 600 -23.41 -6.70 -26.24
C GLY A 600 -21.92 -6.80 -25.94
N LEU A 601 -21.17 -7.62 -26.69
CA LEU A 601 -19.72 -7.75 -26.53
C LEU A 601 -18.97 -6.50 -26.97
N VAL A 602 -19.39 -5.83 -28.04
CA VAL A 602 -18.81 -4.55 -28.47
C VAL A 602 -18.98 -3.49 -27.37
N LEU A 603 -20.19 -3.34 -26.84
CA LEU A 603 -20.48 -2.38 -25.77
C LEU A 603 -19.64 -2.67 -24.52
N LEU A 604 -19.63 -3.92 -24.05
CA LEU A 604 -18.87 -4.30 -22.86
C LEU A 604 -17.37 -4.04 -23.04
N ARG A 605 -16.80 -4.40 -24.19
CA ARG A 605 -15.38 -4.17 -24.49
C ARG A 605 -15.04 -2.67 -24.55
N ALA A 606 -15.89 -1.88 -25.21
CA ALA A 606 -15.72 -0.43 -25.26
C ALA A 606 -15.78 0.20 -23.85
N MET A 607 -16.76 -0.18 -23.03
CA MET A 607 -16.92 0.32 -21.66
C MET A 607 -15.77 -0.10 -20.72
N ARG A 608 -15.06 -1.18 -21.05
CA ARG A 608 -13.81 -1.58 -20.37
C ARG A 608 -12.58 -0.78 -20.84
N GLY A 609 -12.77 0.20 -21.73
CA GLY A 609 -11.70 1.06 -22.25
C GLY A 609 -10.89 0.45 -23.40
N LEU A 610 -11.32 -0.69 -23.97
CA LEU A 610 -10.66 -1.26 -25.13
C LEU A 610 -10.93 -0.42 -26.38
N THR A 611 -9.96 -0.39 -27.30
CA THR A 611 -10.07 0.30 -28.60
C THR A 611 -9.65 -0.61 -29.76
N GLY A 612 -9.92 -0.19 -30.99
CA GLY A 612 -9.46 -0.87 -32.20
C GLY A 612 -9.95 -2.32 -32.32
N THR A 613 -9.07 -3.22 -32.76
CA THR A 613 -9.39 -4.64 -32.94
C THR A 613 -9.66 -5.36 -31.62
N ALA A 614 -9.23 -4.82 -30.48
CA ALA A 614 -9.59 -5.40 -29.18
C ALA A 614 -11.10 -5.31 -28.91
N VAL A 615 -11.79 -4.33 -29.51
CA VAL A 615 -13.26 -4.23 -29.45
C VAL A 615 -13.91 -5.20 -30.44
N THR A 616 -13.50 -5.18 -31.71
CA THR A 616 -14.24 -5.85 -32.79
C THR A 616 -13.76 -7.27 -33.15
N GLY A 617 -12.54 -7.63 -32.73
CA GLY A 617 -11.87 -8.87 -33.13
C GLY A 617 -12.61 -10.12 -32.69
N GLY A 618 -12.72 -11.09 -33.60
CA GLY A 618 -13.31 -12.41 -33.34
C GLY A 618 -14.84 -12.44 -33.24
N LEU A 619 -15.53 -11.32 -33.44
CA LEU A 619 -16.98 -11.23 -33.29
C LEU A 619 -17.77 -11.52 -34.58
N GLY A 620 -17.10 -11.63 -35.73
CA GLY A 620 -17.77 -11.91 -37.01
C GLY A 620 -18.64 -10.76 -37.54
N LEU A 621 -18.35 -9.51 -37.16
CA LEU A 621 -19.20 -8.34 -37.49
C LEU A 621 -19.39 -8.14 -39.01
N THR A 622 -18.40 -8.49 -39.83
CA THR A 622 -18.46 -8.30 -41.29
C THR A 622 -19.38 -9.29 -42.00
N VAL A 623 -19.75 -10.39 -41.36
CA VAL A 623 -20.67 -11.42 -41.89
C VAL A 623 -22.03 -11.38 -41.20
N GLU A 624 -22.22 -10.45 -40.26
CA GLU A 624 -23.50 -10.21 -39.63
C GLU A 624 -24.49 -9.59 -40.63
N ALA A 625 -25.64 -10.25 -40.81
CA ALA A 625 -26.68 -9.76 -41.70
C ALA A 625 -27.18 -8.36 -41.29
N GLY A 626 -27.02 -7.40 -42.22
CA GLY A 626 -27.46 -6.02 -42.06
C GLY A 626 -26.49 -5.12 -41.31
N ALA A 627 -25.40 -5.63 -40.73
CA ALA A 627 -24.46 -4.80 -39.98
C ALA A 627 -23.81 -3.74 -40.87
N SER A 628 -23.93 -2.48 -40.47
CA SER A 628 -23.36 -1.32 -41.15
C SER A 628 -22.15 -0.75 -40.42
N ASN A 629 -22.01 -1.04 -39.12
CA ASN A 629 -20.89 -0.63 -38.29
C ASN A 629 -20.04 -1.86 -37.91
N THR A 630 -19.05 -2.19 -38.73
CA THR A 630 -18.25 -3.43 -38.59
C THR A 630 -16.80 -3.17 -38.15
N THR A 631 -16.39 -1.90 -38.07
CA THR A 631 -15.07 -1.47 -37.59
C THR A 631 -15.19 -0.65 -36.32
N TRP A 632 -14.12 -0.59 -35.53
CA TRP A 632 -14.11 0.26 -34.33
C TRP A 632 -14.37 1.73 -34.68
N ALA A 633 -13.78 2.24 -35.76
CA ALA A 633 -13.99 3.62 -36.20
C ALA A 633 -15.47 3.90 -36.51
N SER A 634 -16.14 3.04 -37.28
CA SER A 634 -17.57 3.19 -37.59
C SER A 634 -18.46 3.04 -36.35
N ILE A 635 -18.21 2.05 -35.51
CA ILE A 635 -18.95 1.81 -34.27
C ILE A 635 -18.87 3.03 -33.34
N ARG A 636 -17.64 3.49 -33.11
CA ARG A 636 -17.34 4.60 -32.21
C ARG A 636 -17.96 5.90 -32.70
N GLN A 637 -17.77 6.24 -33.96
CA GLN A 637 -18.26 7.51 -34.51
C GLN A 637 -19.76 7.47 -34.75
N ASN A 638 -20.26 6.48 -35.48
CA ASN A 638 -21.65 6.49 -35.95
C ASN A 638 -22.65 6.16 -34.85
N PHE A 639 -22.25 5.42 -33.81
CA PHE A 639 -23.16 4.95 -32.77
C PHE A 639 -22.75 5.40 -31.37
N LEU A 640 -21.59 5.01 -30.86
CA LEU A 640 -21.28 5.25 -29.44
C LEU A 640 -21.15 6.76 -29.12
N ASN A 641 -20.40 7.51 -29.91
CA ASN A 641 -20.21 8.93 -29.63
C ASN A 641 -21.37 9.79 -30.15
N THR A 642 -21.94 9.46 -31.32
CA THR A 642 -23.05 10.23 -31.91
C THR A 642 -24.42 9.87 -31.31
N THR A 643 -24.78 8.60 -31.25
CA THR A 643 -26.11 8.15 -30.79
C THR A 643 -26.19 8.04 -29.27
N CYS A 644 -25.13 7.54 -28.62
CA CYS A 644 -25.09 7.40 -27.17
C CYS A 644 -24.51 8.61 -26.44
N GLY A 645 -24.03 9.64 -27.16
CA GLY A 645 -23.45 10.84 -26.55
C GLY A 645 -22.20 10.57 -25.69
N ALA A 646 -21.50 9.47 -25.95
CA ALA A 646 -20.28 9.10 -25.25
C ALA A 646 -19.04 9.79 -25.85
N ASN A 647 -17.88 9.58 -25.23
CA ASN A 647 -16.60 10.14 -25.71
C ASN A 647 -15.50 9.07 -25.71
N PHE A 648 -15.74 7.95 -26.39
CA PHE A 648 -14.74 6.89 -26.53
C PHE A 648 -13.59 7.34 -27.45
N LEU A 649 -12.37 6.96 -27.06
CA LEU A 649 -11.13 7.29 -27.77
C LEU A 649 -10.98 6.52 -29.10
N PRO A 650 -10.24 7.08 -30.08
CA PRO A 650 -9.98 6.44 -31.37
C PRO A 650 -9.42 5.03 -31.32
#